data_AF-L9ZK69-F1
#
_entry.id   AF-L9ZK69-F1
#
_cell.length_a   1.000
_cell.length_b   1.000
_cell.length_c   1.000
_cell.angle_alpha   90.00
_cell.angle_beta   90.00
_cell.angle_gamma   90.00
#
_symmetry.space_group_name_H-M   'P 1'
#
loop_
_entity.id
_entity.type
_entity.pdbx_description
1 polymer ?
#
loop_
_entity_poly.entity_id
_entity_poly.type
_entity_poly.pdbx_seq_one_letter_code
_entity_poly.pdbx_strand_id
1 'polypeptide(L)'
;MDYGLDIGADAIRLASGQPASPSVASTPALVLATSTLEATPPASNAELVETADAAYHVGSDALAAAETEDDEPGSLFRNGVLPPDPHGDAAFAALVESVFAEQETQGQAQAQSAETGGRLCYTTPGTLVDADAPTDAHRETVASTLETAVNRHGNGNGNENGDGDGNEFSVSVTPISRGFAVIYDQFAADNYTGLGICLGPQTTSVALAYYGVPVLAFAVPRGTDWIVDRATDETGHAPERVRSVLETFELDPDADPGPVERALATAFDDLVGELGDALGVQATEADLQRGVAVPIAVAGSGAVEGLEFLLGGRFDAAGLSLSIRGVRLADDPKASPARGALAAAADEVEPYEDVTWGDAPKDGPSGETSESEHAAPTAQADDATLSFDDTAPDSDAVGDAADDAIDTLFDRLANRDDEIQGLTADLDRLEATVETVGDRTADATDLDAVETELERVRERIDDLEARVDECRTDLDDNRERADDLEETLETTTTLDAVETRTDDIAADTDRLADEFTALADRCPEGDLATRSAVTALEDELESVRTTLEELEELEDRVDTAEADSETADAAFEDRFAALTDRLDAIDERVIDSSDRLESVAADADSVEAAVTGVADDVDDIESELATVVADVASLDDDVTTLDERITALEDSETALDDSETALDEFNRELETLSAAVESTPDAATVDDLAAETDRVAADIDSVRETVSAVDSEQTAVEERLDDLDETLADTVSQDEFAALRSELEDREEQASSPSSLGGPLLAGGGGAGVVAGALIALAVPGTGGVGVAAAAVGAALLAAAVAVTR
;
A
#
# COMPACT_ATOMS: atom_id res chain seq x y z
N MET A 1 9.87 -34.94 -17.60
CA MET A 1 9.16 -35.32 -16.35
C MET A 1 9.24 -34.12 -15.44
N ASP A 2 8.14 -33.80 -14.77
CA ASP A 2 8.08 -32.65 -13.87
C ASP A 2 8.39 -33.08 -12.43
N TYR A 3 8.94 -32.14 -11.65
CA TYR A 3 9.37 -32.34 -10.27
C TYR A 3 8.86 -31.21 -9.38
N GLY A 4 8.52 -31.56 -8.14
CA GLY A 4 8.19 -30.60 -7.08
C GLY A 4 9.12 -30.78 -5.89
N LEU A 5 9.89 -29.76 -5.54
CA LEU A 5 10.85 -29.82 -4.44
C LEU A 5 10.41 -28.92 -3.27
N ASP A 6 10.06 -29.51 -2.13
CA ASP A 6 9.87 -28.78 -0.87
C ASP A 6 11.19 -28.68 -0.12
N ILE A 7 11.66 -27.45 0.11
CA ILE A 7 12.88 -27.13 0.85
C ILE A 7 12.46 -26.70 2.25
N GLY A 8 12.47 -27.65 3.19
CA GLY A 8 12.17 -27.42 4.59
C GLY A 8 13.39 -27.53 5.49
N ALA A 9 13.39 -26.78 6.59
CA ALA A 9 14.43 -26.86 7.62
C ALA A 9 14.48 -28.22 8.35
N ASP A 10 13.41 -29.00 8.32
CA ASP A 10 13.37 -30.38 8.84
C ASP A 10 13.83 -31.40 7.81
N ALA A 11 13.37 -31.25 6.57
CA ALA A 11 13.64 -32.19 5.49
C ALA A 11 13.43 -31.52 4.13
N ILE A 12 14.20 -32.01 3.15
CA ILE A 12 14.00 -31.74 1.74
C ILE A 12 13.18 -32.88 1.15
N ARG A 13 12.08 -32.55 0.48
CA ARG A 13 11.13 -33.53 -0.06
C ARG A 13 10.95 -33.34 -1.55
N LEU A 14 11.12 -34.40 -2.32
CA LEU A 14 10.95 -34.40 -3.76
C LEU A 14 9.68 -35.17 -4.12
N ALA A 15 8.77 -34.55 -4.86
CA ALA A 15 7.60 -35.17 -5.46
C ALA A 15 7.82 -35.34 -6.97
N SER A 16 7.49 -36.52 -7.50
CA SER A 16 7.56 -36.82 -8.93
C SER A 16 6.41 -37.74 -9.37
N GLY A 17 6.22 -37.86 -10.70
CA GLY A 17 5.17 -38.70 -11.28
C GLY A 17 3.88 -37.92 -11.61
N GLN A 18 2.72 -38.58 -11.55
CA GLN A 18 1.45 -37.94 -11.88
C GLN A 18 0.99 -37.01 -10.74
N PRO A 19 0.63 -35.75 -10.99
CA PRO A 19 0.21 -34.80 -9.94
C PRO A 19 -0.96 -35.29 -9.08
N ALA A 20 -1.85 -36.11 -9.65
CA ALA A 20 -2.99 -36.68 -8.91
C ALA A 20 -2.60 -37.79 -7.91
N SER A 21 -1.42 -38.39 -8.05
CA SER A 21 -0.90 -39.46 -7.18
C SER A 21 0.63 -39.54 -7.23
N PRO A 22 1.34 -38.53 -6.70
CA PRO A 22 2.80 -38.45 -6.81
C PRO A 22 3.52 -39.35 -5.81
N SER A 23 4.73 -39.80 -6.16
CA SER A 23 5.67 -40.41 -5.21
C SER A 23 6.48 -39.31 -4.52
N VAL A 24 6.64 -39.40 -3.20
CA VAL A 24 7.38 -38.41 -2.41
C VAL A 24 8.52 -39.08 -1.65
N ALA A 25 9.75 -38.65 -1.92
CA ALA A 25 10.97 -39.02 -1.21
C ALA A 25 11.37 -37.87 -0.28
N SER A 26 12.15 -38.16 0.75
CA SER A 26 12.42 -37.20 1.82
C SER A 26 13.74 -37.50 2.49
N THR A 27 14.64 -36.52 2.51
CA THR A 27 15.90 -36.58 3.27
C THR A 27 15.92 -35.51 4.37
N PRO A 28 16.44 -35.79 5.58
CA PRO A 28 16.57 -34.77 6.63
C PRO A 28 17.46 -33.59 6.21
N ALA A 29 17.14 -32.38 6.65
CA ALA A 29 17.92 -31.17 6.32
C ALA A 29 18.96 -30.83 7.40
N LEU A 30 19.81 -31.81 7.73
CA LEU A 30 20.72 -31.75 8.88
C LEU A 30 22.19 -31.84 8.46
N VAL A 31 23.06 -31.21 9.26
CA VAL A 31 24.53 -31.23 9.10
C VAL A 31 25.22 -31.51 10.43
N LEU A 32 26.30 -32.30 10.39
CA LEU A 32 27.17 -32.55 11.55
C LEU A 32 28.63 -32.48 11.14
N ALA A 33 29.43 -31.66 11.82
CA ALA A 33 30.86 -31.55 11.57
C ALA A 33 31.60 -32.79 12.06
N THR A 34 32.46 -33.39 11.24
CA THR A 34 33.32 -34.49 11.70
C THR A 34 34.60 -33.97 12.33
N SER A 35 35.06 -34.67 13.38
CA SER A 35 36.29 -34.35 14.10
C SER A 35 37.58 -34.85 13.42
N THR A 36 37.48 -35.54 12.28
CA THR A 36 38.62 -36.15 11.56
C THR A 36 38.58 -35.87 10.06
N LEU A 37 39.54 -35.08 9.56
CA LEU A 37 39.79 -34.83 8.12
C LEU A 37 40.29 -36.08 7.34
N GLU A 38 40.50 -37.22 8.01
CA GLU A 38 40.95 -38.50 7.43
C GLU A 38 39.94 -39.64 7.68
N ALA A 39 38.66 -39.31 7.87
CA ALA A 39 37.64 -40.35 8.04
C ALA A 39 37.44 -41.11 6.73
N THR A 40 37.86 -42.38 6.71
CA THR A 40 37.52 -43.31 5.61
C THR A 40 35.99 -43.36 5.49
N PRO A 41 35.41 -43.13 4.30
CA PRO A 41 33.95 -43.21 4.14
C PRO A 41 33.48 -44.60 4.60
N PRO A 42 32.50 -44.69 5.51
CA PRO A 42 31.96 -45.99 5.89
C PRO A 42 31.39 -46.67 4.65
N ALA A 43 31.46 -48.00 4.62
CA ALA A 43 31.08 -48.83 3.47
C ALA A 43 29.56 -48.89 3.27
N SER A 44 28.95 -47.76 2.90
CA SER A 44 27.65 -47.60 2.23
C SER A 44 27.31 -46.10 2.16
N ASN A 45 27.25 -45.53 0.95
CA ASN A 45 26.58 -44.26 0.64
C ASN A 45 26.69 -43.13 1.68
N ALA A 46 27.91 -42.76 2.08
CA ALA A 46 28.11 -41.64 2.99
C ALA A 46 28.13 -40.30 2.23
N GLU A 47 27.15 -39.43 2.46
CA GLU A 47 27.16 -38.02 2.03
C GLU A 47 28.10 -37.22 2.94
N LEU A 48 29.41 -37.41 2.71
CA LEU A 48 30.45 -36.60 3.32
C LEU A 48 30.78 -35.43 2.40
N VAL A 49 30.58 -34.20 2.90
CA VAL A 49 30.95 -32.98 2.20
C VAL A 49 32.25 -32.45 2.79
N GLU A 50 33.30 -32.46 1.97
CA GLU A 50 34.62 -31.94 2.35
C GLU A 50 34.77 -30.48 1.88
N THR A 51 35.17 -29.61 2.81
CA THR A 51 35.62 -28.25 2.53
C THR A 51 37.12 -28.15 2.82
N ALA A 52 37.74 -27.03 2.44
CA ALA A 52 39.18 -26.80 2.69
C ALA A 52 39.59 -26.94 4.17
N ASP A 53 38.65 -26.71 5.09
CA ASP A 53 38.93 -26.61 6.53
C ASP A 53 38.21 -27.67 7.39
N ALA A 54 37.17 -28.33 6.89
CA ALA A 54 36.36 -29.30 7.65
C ALA A 54 35.57 -30.25 6.73
N ALA A 55 35.18 -31.41 7.25
CA ALA A 55 34.25 -32.31 6.60
C ALA A 55 32.95 -32.42 7.40
N TYR A 56 31.83 -32.59 6.70
CA TYR A 56 30.48 -32.60 7.29
C TYR A 56 29.72 -33.83 6.81
N HIS A 57 29.08 -34.54 7.74
CA HIS A 57 28.01 -35.49 7.41
C HIS A 57 26.72 -34.72 7.17
N VAL A 58 25.96 -35.13 6.16
CA VAL A 58 24.73 -34.45 5.77
C VAL A 58 23.56 -35.45 5.75
N GLY A 59 22.35 -34.97 6.02
CA GLY A 59 21.13 -35.75 5.88
C GLY A 59 20.99 -36.89 6.88
N SER A 60 20.62 -38.08 6.39
CA SER A 60 20.51 -39.28 7.23
C SER A 60 21.83 -39.67 7.87
N ASP A 61 22.95 -39.35 7.24
CA ASP A 61 24.28 -39.67 7.76
C ASP A 61 24.67 -38.75 8.91
N ALA A 62 24.21 -37.50 8.90
CA ALA A 62 24.37 -36.60 10.04
C ALA A 62 23.69 -37.18 11.29
N LEU A 63 22.50 -37.78 11.15
CA LEU A 63 21.81 -38.46 12.25
C LEU A 63 22.55 -39.72 12.72
N ALA A 64 23.02 -40.56 11.79
CA ALA A 64 23.76 -41.77 12.14
C ALA A 64 25.10 -41.46 12.83
N ALA A 65 25.80 -40.41 12.38
CA ALA A 65 27.02 -39.92 12.99
C ALA A 65 26.76 -39.32 14.37
N ALA A 66 25.69 -38.54 14.53
CA ALA A 66 25.26 -37.97 15.82
C ALA A 66 25.04 -39.04 16.89
N GLU A 67 24.36 -40.15 16.55
CA GLU A 67 24.16 -41.28 17.47
C GLU A 67 25.49 -41.96 17.88
N THR A 68 26.49 -41.94 17.00
CA THR A 68 27.79 -42.57 17.24
C THR A 68 28.72 -41.66 18.06
N GLU A 69 28.68 -40.36 17.80
CA GLU A 69 29.55 -39.34 18.42
C GLU A 69 28.95 -38.74 19.70
N ASP A 70 27.69 -39.04 20.04
CA ASP A 70 26.92 -38.43 21.14
C ASP A 70 26.90 -36.90 21.02
N ASP A 71 26.70 -36.42 19.80
CA ASP A 71 26.61 -35.01 19.42
C ASP A 71 25.26 -34.71 18.76
N GLU A 72 24.83 -33.45 18.72
CA GLU A 72 23.53 -33.05 18.18
C GLU A 72 23.69 -32.42 16.79
N PRO A 73 23.04 -32.96 15.74
CA PRO A 73 23.18 -32.43 14.40
C PRO A 73 22.47 -31.08 14.28
N GLY A 74 23.11 -30.13 13.60
CA GLY A 74 22.56 -28.81 13.33
C GLY A 74 21.62 -28.82 12.12
N SER A 75 20.67 -27.89 12.09
CA SER A 75 19.89 -27.60 10.88
C SER A 75 20.78 -26.91 9.84
N LEU A 76 20.67 -27.33 8.58
CA LEU A 76 21.32 -26.67 7.45
C LEU A 76 20.81 -25.23 7.24
N PHE A 77 19.52 -25.02 7.48
CA PHE A 77 18.85 -23.74 7.28
C PHE A 77 18.78 -22.93 8.59
N ARG A 78 18.73 -21.60 8.45
CA ARG A 78 18.41 -20.66 9.52
C ARG A 78 17.28 -19.74 9.09
N ASN A 79 16.19 -19.73 9.86
CA ASN A 79 14.92 -19.11 9.46
C ASN A 79 14.44 -19.58 8.07
N GLY A 80 14.67 -20.85 7.72
CA GLY A 80 14.31 -21.42 6.42
C GLY A 80 15.16 -20.94 5.24
N VAL A 81 16.23 -20.18 5.49
CA VAL A 81 17.14 -19.63 4.47
C VAL A 81 18.51 -20.31 4.62
N LEU A 82 19.18 -20.60 3.51
CA LEU A 82 20.58 -21.09 3.52
C LEU A 82 21.49 -19.96 4.01
N PRO A 83 22.23 -20.15 5.11
CA PRO A 83 23.22 -19.17 5.54
C PRO A 83 24.38 -19.12 4.54
N PRO A 84 25.05 -17.96 4.37
CA PRO A 84 26.22 -17.80 3.50
C PRO A 84 27.47 -18.42 4.15
N ASP A 85 27.41 -19.71 4.47
CA ASP A 85 28.47 -20.48 5.11
C ASP A 85 29.27 -21.29 4.06
N PRO A 86 30.59 -21.50 4.24
CA PRO A 86 31.45 -22.14 3.24
C PRO A 86 31.04 -23.56 2.82
N HIS A 87 30.20 -24.22 3.62
CA HIS A 87 29.72 -25.59 3.43
C HIS A 87 28.22 -25.67 3.08
N GLY A 88 27.49 -24.56 3.13
CA GLY A 88 26.03 -24.54 2.95
C GLY A 88 25.61 -25.05 1.57
N ASP A 89 26.23 -24.52 0.52
CA ASP A 89 25.91 -24.84 -0.87
C ASP A 89 26.21 -26.31 -1.20
N ALA A 90 27.38 -26.80 -0.77
CA ALA A 90 27.81 -28.16 -1.01
C ALA A 90 26.97 -29.19 -0.21
N ALA A 91 26.61 -28.87 1.04
CA ALA A 91 25.69 -29.69 1.83
C ALA A 91 24.28 -29.71 1.22
N PHE A 92 23.78 -28.57 0.73
CA PHE A 92 22.50 -28.51 0.03
C PHE A 92 22.52 -29.34 -1.25
N ALA A 93 23.58 -29.23 -2.06
CA ALA A 93 23.74 -30.02 -3.28
C ALA A 93 23.72 -31.53 -3.01
N ALA A 94 24.43 -31.99 -1.97
CA ALA A 94 24.43 -33.39 -1.56
C ALA A 94 23.00 -33.87 -1.20
N LEU A 95 22.28 -33.12 -0.36
CA LEU A 95 20.90 -33.48 0.01
C LEU A 95 19.93 -33.54 -1.17
N VAL A 96 20.12 -32.65 -2.15
CA VAL A 96 19.35 -32.70 -3.39
C VAL A 96 19.69 -34.00 -4.13
N GLU A 97 20.97 -34.33 -4.30
CA GLU A 97 21.38 -35.57 -4.97
C GLU A 97 20.85 -36.83 -4.26
N SER A 98 20.85 -36.92 -2.92
CA SER A 98 20.23 -38.06 -2.22
C SER A 98 18.74 -38.16 -2.48
N VAL A 99 17.99 -37.06 -2.39
CA VAL A 99 16.53 -37.14 -2.53
C VAL A 99 16.12 -37.55 -3.96
N PHE A 100 16.92 -37.18 -4.97
CA PHE A 100 16.76 -37.65 -6.34
C PHE A 100 17.11 -39.15 -6.48
N ALA A 101 18.21 -39.61 -5.89
CA ALA A 101 18.60 -41.02 -5.91
C ALA A 101 17.60 -41.94 -5.17
N GLU A 102 17.04 -41.46 -4.05
CA GLU A 102 15.97 -42.16 -3.32
C GLU A 102 14.72 -42.35 -4.18
N GLN A 103 14.34 -41.33 -4.98
CA GLN A 103 13.20 -41.43 -5.90
C GLN A 103 13.41 -42.50 -6.97
N GLU A 104 14.60 -42.58 -7.57
CA GLU A 104 14.89 -43.60 -8.59
C GLU A 104 14.79 -45.02 -8.02
N THR A 105 15.22 -45.18 -6.77
CA THR A 105 15.14 -46.45 -6.03
C THR A 105 13.68 -46.85 -5.74
N GLN A 106 12.82 -45.88 -5.47
CA GLN A 106 11.37 -46.08 -5.26
C GLN A 106 10.57 -46.21 -6.58
N GLY A 107 11.12 -45.69 -7.69
CA GLY A 107 10.44 -45.43 -8.96
C GLY A 107 10.59 -46.47 -10.08
N GLN A 108 11.07 -47.70 -9.81
CA GLN A 108 11.26 -48.78 -10.82
C GLN A 108 10.00 -49.26 -11.59
N ALA A 109 8.92 -48.46 -11.70
CA ALA A 109 7.67 -48.85 -12.35
C ALA A 109 7.17 -47.95 -13.50
N GLN A 110 7.68 -46.76 -13.80
CA GLN A 110 7.11 -45.93 -14.90
C GLN A 110 8.13 -45.05 -15.65
N ALA A 111 9.08 -45.68 -16.36
CA ALA A 111 9.78 -45.02 -17.46
C ALA A 111 8.92 -45.08 -18.73
N GLN A 112 8.06 -44.08 -18.94
CA GLN A 112 7.48 -43.77 -20.25
C GLN A 112 8.10 -42.46 -20.76
N SER A 113 8.89 -42.59 -21.82
CA SER A 113 9.34 -41.59 -22.80
C SER A 113 9.24 -40.11 -22.40
N ALA A 114 10.36 -39.53 -21.97
CA ALA A 114 10.54 -38.08 -21.90
C ALA A 114 10.90 -37.55 -23.30
N GLU A 115 9.92 -37.09 -24.06
CA GLU A 115 10.11 -36.31 -25.31
C GLU A 115 9.84 -34.81 -25.08
N THR A 116 9.91 -34.32 -23.83
CA THR A 116 9.71 -32.90 -23.51
C THR A 116 10.54 -32.56 -22.27
N GLY A 117 11.28 -31.44 -22.31
CA GLY A 117 12.11 -30.96 -21.19
C GLY A 117 11.34 -30.97 -19.87
N GLY A 118 11.98 -31.43 -18.79
CA GLY A 118 11.34 -31.48 -17.47
C GLY A 118 11.27 -30.10 -16.83
N ARG A 119 10.26 -29.83 -16.00
CA ARG A 119 10.19 -28.62 -15.16
C ARG A 119 10.34 -28.97 -13.69
N LEU A 120 10.97 -28.09 -12.92
CA LEU A 120 11.09 -28.24 -11.48
C LEU A 120 10.63 -26.96 -10.79
N CYS A 121 9.55 -27.04 -10.02
CA CYS A 121 9.23 -25.98 -9.07
C CYS A 121 9.82 -26.34 -7.70
N TYR A 122 10.45 -25.37 -7.05
CA TYR A 122 10.96 -25.55 -5.69
C TYR A 122 10.40 -24.49 -4.75
N THR A 123 10.25 -24.86 -3.48
CA THR A 123 9.66 -23.95 -2.51
C THR A 123 10.69 -23.06 -1.81
N THR A 124 10.37 -21.80 -1.60
CA THR A 124 11.08 -20.85 -0.72
C THR A 124 10.17 -20.42 0.45
N PRO A 125 10.71 -20.08 1.64
CA PRO A 125 9.91 -19.51 2.72
C PRO A 125 9.13 -18.25 2.32
N GLY A 126 9.64 -17.45 1.36
CA GLY A 126 9.13 -16.12 1.04
C GLY A 126 9.77 -15.00 1.86
N THR A 127 9.31 -13.75 1.73
CA THR A 127 9.86 -12.61 2.50
C THR A 127 9.57 -12.77 3.97
N LEU A 128 10.61 -12.69 4.79
CA LEU A 128 10.49 -12.84 6.23
C LEU A 128 10.06 -11.52 6.87
N VAL A 129 8.90 -11.54 7.53
CA VAL A 129 8.37 -10.41 8.28
C VAL A 129 9.25 -10.13 9.49
N ASP A 130 9.60 -8.86 9.70
CA ASP A 130 10.41 -8.37 10.83
C ASP A 130 11.79 -9.06 10.98
N ALA A 131 12.37 -9.56 9.88
CA ALA A 131 13.71 -10.14 9.89
C ALA A 131 14.53 -9.79 8.63
N ASP A 132 15.72 -9.24 8.85
CA ASP A 132 16.71 -8.96 7.79
C ASP A 132 17.43 -10.26 7.41
N ALA A 133 16.78 -11.11 6.61
CA ALA A 133 17.35 -12.33 6.07
C ALA A 133 17.56 -12.20 4.56
N PRO A 134 18.68 -12.68 3.99
CA PRO A 134 18.99 -12.52 2.58
C PRO A 134 18.20 -13.55 1.72
N THR A 135 16.88 -13.38 1.64
CA THR A 135 15.99 -14.29 0.90
C THR A 135 16.27 -14.30 -0.60
N ASP A 136 16.76 -13.19 -1.17
CA ASP A 136 17.14 -13.10 -2.58
C ASP A 136 18.39 -13.90 -2.90
N ALA A 137 19.47 -13.69 -2.14
CA ALA A 137 20.70 -14.48 -2.30
C ALA A 137 20.43 -15.97 -2.13
N HIS A 138 19.57 -16.34 -1.17
CA HIS A 138 19.15 -17.73 -1.01
C HIS A 138 18.45 -18.30 -2.25
N ARG A 139 17.55 -17.55 -2.89
CA ARG A 139 16.89 -18.00 -4.13
C ARG A 139 17.90 -18.22 -5.25
N GLU A 140 18.86 -17.32 -5.41
CA GLU A 140 19.91 -17.43 -6.43
C GLU A 140 20.84 -18.63 -6.19
N THR A 141 21.29 -18.81 -4.94
CA THR A 141 22.11 -19.97 -4.54
C THR A 141 21.37 -21.29 -4.73
N VAL A 142 20.09 -21.37 -4.35
CA VAL A 142 19.28 -22.58 -4.52
C VAL A 142 19.05 -22.87 -6.00
N ALA A 143 18.66 -21.87 -6.79
CA ALA A 143 18.41 -22.04 -8.22
C ALA A 143 19.66 -22.58 -8.94
N SER A 144 20.81 -21.93 -8.76
CA SER A 144 22.07 -22.34 -9.39
C SER A 144 22.52 -23.74 -8.97
N THR A 145 22.31 -24.11 -7.70
CA THR A 145 22.62 -25.45 -7.21
C THR A 145 21.71 -26.50 -7.83
N LEU A 146 20.40 -26.23 -7.93
CA LEU A 146 19.43 -27.15 -8.52
C LEU A 146 19.65 -27.33 -10.03
N GLU A 147 19.93 -26.26 -10.77
CA GLU A 147 20.27 -26.33 -12.19
C GLU A 147 21.52 -27.21 -12.40
N THR A 148 22.51 -27.08 -11.53
CA THR A 148 23.73 -27.91 -11.60
C THR A 148 23.45 -29.37 -11.26
N ALA A 149 22.71 -29.65 -10.18
CA ALA A 149 22.46 -31.00 -9.69
C ALA A 149 21.52 -31.80 -10.61
N VAL A 150 20.47 -31.16 -11.13
CA VAL A 150 19.45 -31.82 -11.95
C VAL A 150 19.95 -32.10 -13.38
N ASN A 151 20.72 -31.18 -13.97
CA ASN A 151 21.30 -31.39 -15.30
C ASN A 151 22.37 -32.51 -15.30
N ARG A 152 23.01 -32.79 -14.15
CA ARG A 152 23.92 -33.94 -13.99
C ARG A 152 23.16 -35.29 -14.03
N HIS A 153 21.92 -35.34 -13.54
CA HIS A 153 21.06 -36.54 -13.57
C HIS A 153 20.39 -36.80 -14.94
N GLY A 154 20.16 -35.76 -15.75
CA GLY A 154 19.47 -35.88 -17.05
C GLY A 154 20.25 -36.60 -18.16
N ASN A 155 21.56 -36.80 -18.01
CA ASN A 155 22.44 -37.30 -19.07
C ASN A 155 22.73 -38.82 -19.00
N GLY A 156 21.87 -39.60 -18.32
CA GLY A 156 22.08 -41.03 -18.03
C GLY A 156 21.78 -42.02 -19.17
N ASN A 157 21.44 -41.58 -20.39
CA ASN A 157 21.11 -42.47 -21.51
C ASN A 157 22.06 -42.26 -22.69
N GLY A 158 23.24 -42.89 -22.60
CA GLY A 158 24.17 -42.99 -23.73
C GLY A 158 23.55 -43.78 -24.88
N ASN A 159 23.19 -43.10 -25.96
CA ASN A 159 23.01 -43.72 -27.27
C ASN A 159 24.23 -43.35 -28.13
N GLU A 160 25.14 -44.30 -28.28
CA GLU A 160 26.41 -44.22 -29.03
C GLU A 160 26.23 -44.13 -30.57
N ASN A 161 25.18 -43.50 -31.05
CA ASN A 161 24.99 -43.31 -32.49
C ASN A 161 24.89 -41.82 -32.79
N GLY A 162 26.05 -41.24 -33.13
CA GLY A 162 26.15 -39.90 -33.69
C GLY A 162 25.36 -39.83 -35.00
N ASP A 163 24.14 -39.31 -34.92
CA ASP A 163 23.31 -38.74 -35.98
C ASP A 163 21.95 -38.36 -35.35
N GLY A 164 21.80 -37.14 -34.82
CA GLY A 164 20.50 -36.64 -34.37
C GLY A 164 20.58 -35.38 -33.52
N ASP A 165 19.88 -34.32 -33.96
CA ASP A 165 19.62 -33.06 -33.26
C ASP A 165 19.69 -33.18 -31.73
N GLY A 166 20.71 -32.57 -31.13
CA GLY A 166 20.92 -32.53 -29.69
C GLY A 166 19.74 -31.84 -29.00
N ASN A 167 18.82 -32.63 -28.47
CA ASN A 167 17.81 -32.13 -27.55
C ASN A 167 18.46 -31.92 -26.20
N GLU A 168 19.09 -30.75 -26.01
CA GLU A 168 19.58 -30.22 -24.74
C GLU A 168 18.45 -30.32 -23.70
N PHE A 169 18.52 -31.33 -22.83
CA PHE A 169 17.55 -31.53 -21.77
C PHE A 169 17.90 -30.62 -20.60
N SER A 170 17.53 -29.34 -20.71
CA SER A 170 17.59 -28.40 -19.58
C SER A 170 16.30 -28.52 -18.77
N VAL A 171 16.44 -28.73 -17.45
CA VAL A 171 15.30 -28.64 -16.53
C VAL A 171 15.18 -27.19 -16.07
N SER A 172 14.08 -26.53 -16.40
CA SER A 172 13.84 -25.16 -15.92
C SER A 172 13.43 -25.21 -14.44
N VAL A 173 14.12 -24.46 -13.59
CA VAL A 173 13.81 -24.35 -12.17
C VAL A 173 12.99 -23.10 -11.89
N THR A 174 11.94 -23.20 -11.07
CA THR A 174 11.07 -22.06 -10.74
C THR A 174 10.80 -21.98 -9.24
N PRO A 175 11.17 -20.86 -8.57
CA PRO A 175 10.83 -20.66 -7.17
C PRO A 175 9.34 -20.37 -7.00
N ILE A 176 8.74 -21.00 -6.00
CA ILE A 176 7.40 -20.66 -5.49
C ILE A 176 7.42 -20.59 -3.96
N SER A 177 6.54 -19.83 -3.32
CA SER A 177 6.49 -19.85 -1.85
C SER A 177 5.90 -21.16 -1.31
N ARG A 178 6.33 -21.57 -0.11
CA ARG A 178 5.76 -22.76 0.55
C ARG A 178 4.25 -22.66 0.76
N GLY A 179 3.74 -21.46 1.07
CA GLY A 179 2.31 -21.21 1.18
C GLY A 179 1.58 -21.37 -0.16
N PHE A 180 2.19 -20.92 -1.26
CA PHE A 180 1.61 -21.04 -2.61
C PHE A 180 1.60 -22.49 -3.10
N ALA A 181 2.64 -23.26 -2.76
CA ALA A 181 2.64 -24.69 -3.02
C ALA A 181 1.44 -25.39 -2.34
N VAL A 182 1.12 -25.05 -1.08
CA VAL A 182 -0.07 -25.57 -0.40
C VAL A 182 -1.36 -25.24 -1.15
N ILE A 183 -1.46 -24.05 -1.77
CA ILE A 183 -2.62 -23.69 -2.61
C ILE A 183 -2.72 -24.62 -3.82
N TYR A 184 -1.61 -24.90 -4.51
CA TYR A 184 -1.60 -25.79 -5.68
C TYR A 184 -1.98 -27.23 -5.34
N ASP A 185 -1.56 -27.74 -4.19
CA ASP A 185 -1.95 -29.08 -3.73
C ASP A 185 -3.43 -29.15 -3.34
N GLN A 186 -3.92 -28.13 -2.62
CA GLN A 186 -5.21 -28.21 -1.96
C GLN A 186 -6.34 -27.65 -2.84
N PHE A 187 -6.16 -26.50 -3.49
CA PHE A 187 -7.23 -25.71 -4.09
C PHE A 187 -7.40 -25.90 -5.61
N ALA A 188 -6.95 -27.02 -6.18
CA ALA A 188 -7.19 -27.33 -7.59
C ALA A 188 -8.69 -27.25 -7.98
N ALA A 189 -9.59 -27.71 -7.10
CA ALA A 189 -11.04 -27.64 -7.32
C ALA A 189 -11.62 -26.21 -7.25
N ASP A 190 -10.92 -25.29 -6.59
CA ASP A 190 -11.29 -23.88 -6.43
C ASP A 190 -10.53 -22.99 -7.44
N ASN A 191 -9.99 -23.57 -8.52
CA ASN A 191 -9.13 -22.90 -9.50
C ASN A 191 -7.94 -22.19 -8.82
N TYR A 192 -7.32 -22.83 -7.83
CA TYR A 192 -6.18 -22.31 -7.08
C TYR A 192 -6.45 -20.94 -6.43
N THR A 193 -7.71 -20.69 -6.07
CA THR A 193 -8.11 -19.50 -5.32
C THR A 193 -8.23 -19.83 -3.84
N GLY A 194 -7.37 -19.24 -3.02
CA GLY A 194 -7.34 -19.50 -1.59
C GLY A 194 -6.12 -18.95 -0.89
N LEU A 195 -6.07 -19.15 0.42
CA LEU A 195 -4.93 -18.81 1.27
C LEU A 195 -4.28 -20.10 1.78
N GLY A 196 -3.01 -20.29 1.48
CA GLY A 196 -2.21 -21.44 1.90
C GLY A 196 -1.27 -21.06 3.04
N ILE A 197 -1.25 -21.88 4.10
CA ILE A 197 -0.35 -21.74 5.24
C ILE A 197 0.51 -23.00 5.33
N CYS A 198 1.83 -22.83 5.35
CA CYS A 198 2.80 -23.91 5.55
C CYS A 198 3.57 -23.66 6.86
N LEU A 199 3.28 -24.45 7.89
CA LEU A 199 3.95 -24.40 9.19
C LEU A 199 5.13 -25.37 9.21
N GLY A 200 6.35 -24.83 9.18
CA GLY A 200 7.60 -25.58 9.31
C GLY A 200 8.24 -25.45 10.70
N PRO A 201 9.48 -25.95 10.87
CA PRO A 201 10.19 -25.86 12.14
C PRO A 201 10.61 -24.44 12.53
N GLN A 202 11.15 -23.70 11.56
CA GLN A 202 11.72 -22.38 11.80
C GLN A 202 10.81 -21.24 11.35
N THR A 203 9.94 -21.48 10.37
CA THR A 203 9.10 -20.46 9.76
C THR A 203 7.68 -20.94 9.52
N THR A 204 6.76 -19.99 9.42
CA THR A 204 5.40 -20.21 8.91
C THR A 204 5.19 -19.35 7.68
N SER A 205 5.08 -19.98 6.51
CA SER A 205 4.85 -19.30 5.23
C SER A 205 3.36 -19.18 4.93
N VAL A 206 2.95 -18.03 4.43
CA VAL A 206 1.57 -17.72 4.03
C VAL A 206 1.58 -17.21 2.59
N ALA A 207 0.63 -17.67 1.78
CA ALA A 207 0.36 -17.10 0.47
C ALA A 207 -1.14 -16.96 0.24
N LEU A 208 -1.52 -15.95 -0.52
CA LEU A 208 -2.87 -15.74 -1.04
C LEU A 208 -2.80 -15.69 -2.56
N ALA A 209 -3.64 -16.48 -3.22
CA ALA A 209 -3.74 -16.49 -4.67
C ALA A 209 -5.20 -16.40 -5.13
N TYR A 210 -5.39 -15.77 -6.28
CA TYR A 210 -6.66 -15.75 -7.02
C TYR A 210 -6.42 -16.32 -8.41
N TYR A 211 -7.20 -17.35 -8.76
CA TYR A 211 -7.09 -18.01 -10.07
C TYR A 211 -5.67 -18.50 -10.41
N GLY A 212 -4.92 -18.96 -9.40
CA GLY A 212 -3.54 -19.43 -9.58
C GLY A 212 -2.49 -18.32 -9.67
N VAL A 213 -2.88 -17.05 -9.52
CA VAL A 213 -1.97 -15.90 -9.47
C VAL A 213 -1.77 -15.47 -8.02
N PRO A 214 -0.55 -15.52 -7.46
CA PRO A 214 -0.28 -15.05 -6.11
C PRO A 214 -0.40 -13.53 -6.05
N VAL A 215 -1.11 -13.03 -5.03
CA VAL A 215 -1.28 -11.59 -4.78
C VAL A 215 -0.52 -11.15 -3.53
N LEU A 216 -0.26 -12.09 -2.62
CA LEU A 216 0.52 -11.86 -1.43
C LEU A 216 1.23 -13.14 -1.06
N ALA A 217 2.50 -13.07 -0.65
CA ALA A 217 3.16 -14.16 0.03
C ALA A 217 4.32 -13.69 0.91
N PHE A 218 4.37 -14.21 2.14
CA PHE A 218 5.33 -13.83 3.17
C PHE A 218 5.55 -15.01 4.14
N ALA A 219 6.53 -14.89 5.05
CA ALA A 219 6.72 -15.81 6.15
C ALA A 219 6.98 -15.10 7.46
N VAL A 220 6.54 -15.68 8.57
CA VAL A 220 6.94 -15.27 9.92
C VAL A 220 8.09 -16.17 10.37
N PRO A 221 9.17 -15.64 10.99
CA PRO A 221 10.31 -16.42 11.50
C PRO A 221 9.98 -17.18 12.80
N ARG A 222 8.80 -17.81 12.84
CA ARG A 222 8.31 -18.63 13.94
C ARG A 222 7.69 -19.89 13.35
N GLY A 223 8.15 -21.03 13.83
CA GLY A 223 7.64 -22.35 13.49
C GLY A 223 7.53 -23.22 14.74
N THR A 224 7.56 -24.54 14.57
CA THR A 224 7.46 -25.45 15.71
C THR A 224 8.61 -25.35 16.70
N ASP A 225 9.81 -24.96 16.29
CA ASP A 225 10.93 -24.77 17.23
C ASP A 225 10.62 -23.66 18.23
N TRP A 226 10.05 -22.54 17.75
CA TRP A 226 9.57 -21.47 18.61
C TRP A 226 8.44 -21.93 19.54
N ILE A 227 7.52 -22.77 19.05
CA ILE A 227 6.44 -23.36 19.86
C ILE A 227 7.03 -24.23 20.99
N VAL A 228 8.01 -25.08 20.65
CA VAL A 228 8.69 -25.95 21.62
C VAL A 228 9.45 -25.12 22.65
N ASP A 229 10.17 -24.08 22.24
CA ASP A 229 10.90 -23.19 23.15
C ASP A 229 9.94 -22.49 24.11
N ARG A 230 8.83 -21.95 23.62
CA ARG A 230 7.81 -21.29 24.45
C ARG A 230 7.19 -22.24 25.47
N ALA A 231 6.84 -23.46 25.04
CA ALA A 231 6.29 -24.46 25.95
C ALA A 231 7.33 -25.00 26.96
N THR A 232 8.61 -25.05 26.57
CA THR A 232 9.73 -25.39 27.45
C THR A 232 9.89 -24.32 28.52
N ASP A 233 9.92 -23.04 28.14
CA ASP A 233 10.03 -21.91 29.05
C ASP A 233 8.87 -21.84 30.05
N GLU A 234 7.65 -22.11 29.60
CA GLU A 234 6.46 -22.09 30.46
C GLU A 234 6.44 -23.26 31.44
N THR A 235 6.82 -24.46 30.99
CA THR A 235 6.64 -25.69 31.78
C THR A 235 7.90 -26.15 32.53
N GLY A 236 9.08 -25.69 32.13
CA GLY A 236 10.38 -26.08 32.66
C GLY A 236 10.81 -27.52 32.31
N HIS A 237 10.16 -28.17 31.34
CA HIS A 237 10.58 -29.48 30.83
C HIS A 237 11.72 -29.35 29.83
N ALA A 238 12.45 -30.45 29.59
CA ALA A 238 13.50 -30.46 28.57
C ALA A 238 12.90 -30.39 27.15
N PRO A 239 13.54 -29.71 26.18
CA PRO A 239 13.02 -29.54 24.82
C PRO A 239 12.67 -30.86 24.12
N GLU A 240 13.44 -31.92 24.33
CA GLU A 240 13.22 -33.24 23.70
C GLU A 240 11.90 -33.86 24.18
N ARG A 241 11.57 -33.64 25.46
CA ARG A 241 10.29 -34.08 26.03
C ARG A 241 9.13 -33.31 25.41
N VAL A 242 9.26 -32.00 25.22
CA VAL A 242 8.21 -31.16 24.63
C VAL A 242 8.00 -31.51 23.16
N ARG A 243 9.10 -31.70 22.39
CA ARG A 243 9.06 -32.15 21.00
C ARG A 243 8.39 -33.52 20.84
N SER A 244 8.71 -34.47 21.73
CA SER A 244 8.04 -35.78 21.76
C SER A 244 6.53 -35.69 22.04
N VAL A 245 6.09 -34.74 22.88
CA VAL A 245 4.65 -34.50 23.10
C VAL A 245 4.02 -33.89 21.84
N LEU A 246 4.68 -32.91 21.21
CA LEU A 246 4.21 -32.24 20.01
C LEU A 246 3.94 -33.21 18.84
N GLU A 247 4.75 -34.26 18.67
CA GLU A 247 4.57 -35.28 17.61
C GLU A 247 3.22 -36.01 17.64
N THR A 248 2.57 -36.05 18.80
CA THR A 248 1.26 -36.73 19.00
C THR A 248 0.19 -35.76 19.48
N PHE A 249 0.48 -34.46 19.42
CA PHE A 249 -0.40 -33.42 19.93
C PHE A 249 -1.52 -33.11 18.95
N GLU A 250 -2.72 -32.94 19.49
CA GLU A 250 -3.92 -32.52 18.78
C GLU A 250 -4.53 -31.32 19.52
N LEU A 251 -4.96 -30.30 18.77
CA LEU A 251 -5.63 -29.10 19.29
C LEU A 251 -7.12 -29.40 19.49
N ASP A 252 -7.44 -30.06 20.60
CA ASP A 252 -8.82 -30.31 21.02
C ASP A 252 -9.26 -29.33 22.14
N PRO A 253 -10.24 -28.44 21.90
CA PRO A 253 -10.74 -27.51 22.91
C PRO A 253 -11.48 -28.21 24.07
N ASP A 254 -11.96 -29.44 23.87
CA ASP A 254 -12.71 -30.23 24.86
C ASP A 254 -11.83 -31.20 25.64
N ALA A 255 -10.55 -31.35 25.27
CA ALA A 255 -9.60 -32.19 25.99
C ALA A 255 -9.28 -31.61 27.39
N ASP A 256 -8.81 -32.48 28.30
CA ASP A 256 -8.18 -32.08 29.57
C ASP A 256 -6.65 -32.24 29.45
N PRO A 257 -5.97 -31.32 28.74
CA PRO A 257 -4.55 -31.43 28.43
C PRO A 257 -3.68 -31.37 29.70
N GLY A 258 -2.59 -32.12 29.66
CA GLY A 258 -1.50 -32.01 30.61
C GLY A 258 -0.82 -30.63 30.55
N PRO A 259 0.17 -30.37 31.42
CA PRO A 259 0.84 -29.07 31.48
C PRO A 259 1.59 -28.73 30.19
N VAL A 260 2.18 -29.71 29.49
CA VAL A 260 2.92 -29.49 28.25
C VAL A 260 1.96 -29.22 27.10
N GLU A 261 0.91 -30.02 26.99
CA GLU A 261 -0.14 -29.89 25.98
C GLU A 261 -0.87 -28.54 26.08
N ARG A 262 -1.10 -28.03 27.29
CA ARG A 262 -1.64 -26.66 27.48
C ARG A 262 -0.69 -25.57 27.02
N ALA A 263 0.60 -25.71 27.32
CA ALA A 263 1.61 -24.74 26.91
C ALA A 263 1.78 -24.75 25.39
N LEU A 264 1.75 -25.93 24.76
CA LEU A 264 1.70 -26.08 23.30
C LEU A 264 0.46 -25.41 22.71
N ALA A 265 -0.74 -25.68 23.26
CA ALA A 265 -1.98 -25.04 22.80
C ALA A 265 -1.90 -23.51 22.88
N THR A 266 -1.34 -22.98 23.96
CA THR A 266 -1.13 -21.53 24.15
C THR A 266 -0.12 -20.98 23.14
N ALA A 267 0.99 -21.69 22.91
CA ALA A 267 1.98 -21.29 21.92
C ALA A 267 1.42 -21.30 20.48
N PHE A 268 0.61 -22.30 20.11
CA PHE A 268 -0.11 -22.30 18.82
C PHE A 268 -1.08 -21.12 18.72
N ASP A 269 -1.83 -20.81 19.78
CA ASP A 269 -2.75 -19.68 19.83
C ASP A 269 -2.04 -18.34 19.66
N ASP A 270 -0.87 -18.18 20.28
CA ASP A 270 -0.02 -17.00 20.13
C ASP A 270 0.54 -16.87 18.70
N LEU A 271 1.04 -17.97 18.11
CA LEU A 271 1.50 -17.99 16.72
C LEU A 271 0.38 -17.62 15.75
N VAL A 272 -0.82 -18.18 15.93
CA VAL A 272 -1.98 -17.88 15.08
C VAL A 272 -2.41 -16.42 15.23
N GLY A 273 -2.34 -15.86 16.43
CA GLY A 273 -2.61 -14.44 16.67
C GLY A 273 -1.67 -13.55 15.84
N GLU A 274 -0.37 -13.83 15.91
CA GLU A 274 0.63 -13.11 15.14
C GLU A 274 0.49 -13.28 13.63
N LEU A 275 0.17 -14.48 13.16
CA LEU A 275 -0.11 -14.71 11.74
C LEU A 275 -1.30 -13.87 11.26
N GLY A 276 -2.33 -13.72 12.11
CA GLY A 276 -3.46 -12.85 11.84
C GLY A 276 -3.05 -11.37 11.76
N ASP A 277 -2.22 -10.90 12.69
CA ASP A 277 -1.72 -9.53 12.70
C ASP A 277 -0.83 -9.25 11.46
N ALA A 278 0.11 -10.14 11.15
CA ALA A 278 0.98 -10.04 9.98
C ALA A 278 0.17 -10.06 8.67
N LEU A 279 -0.78 -11.00 8.54
CA LEU A 279 -1.69 -11.04 7.38
C LEU A 279 -2.52 -9.76 7.26
N GLY A 280 -2.96 -9.16 8.36
CA GLY A 280 -3.71 -7.91 8.35
C GLY A 280 -2.89 -6.72 7.83
N VAL A 281 -1.63 -6.61 8.25
CA VAL A 281 -0.69 -5.59 7.76
C VAL A 281 -0.41 -5.81 6.27
N GLN A 282 0.01 -7.02 5.91
CA GLN A 282 0.38 -7.38 4.54
C GLN A 282 -0.79 -7.26 3.55
N ALA A 283 -2.01 -7.63 3.97
CA ALA A 283 -3.22 -7.44 3.16
C ALA A 283 -3.58 -5.97 2.94
N THR A 284 -3.21 -5.08 3.88
CA THR A 284 -3.43 -3.64 3.75
C THR A 284 -2.37 -3.03 2.82
N GLU A 285 -1.12 -3.46 2.93
CA GLU A 285 -0.02 -3.04 2.05
C GLU A 285 -0.27 -3.46 0.59
N ALA A 286 -0.81 -4.66 0.37
CA ALA A 286 -1.16 -5.16 -0.95
C ALA A 286 -2.51 -4.62 -1.51
N ASP A 287 -3.12 -3.61 -0.88
CA ASP A 287 -4.40 -2.98 -1.24
C ASP A 287 -5.53 -3.98 -1.60
N LEU A 288 -5.69 -5.03 -0.80
CA LEU A 288 -6.66 -6.08 -1.08
C LEU A 288 -8.11 -5.58 -0.92
N GLN A 289 -8.90 -5.72 -1.98
CA GLN A 289 -10.32 -5.38 -1.98
C GLN A 289 -11.10 -6.13 -0.90
N ARG A 290 -11.89 -5.37 -0.11
CA ARG A 290 -12.68 -5.94 0.98
C ARG A 290 -13.77 -6.88 0.47
N GLY A 291 -13.88 -8.04 1.10
CA GLY A 291 -15.06 -8.91 0.98
C GLY A 291 -14.94 -10.09 0.00
N VAL A 292 -13.75 -10.40 -0.52
CA VAL A 292 -13.54 -11.66 -1.23
C VAL A 292 -13.51 -12.82 -0.22
N ALA A 293 -14.35 -13.82 -0.43
CA ALA A 293 -14.44 -14.99 0.42
C ALA A 293 -13.50 -16.09 -0.06
N VAL A 294 -12.40 -16.31 0.65
CA VAL A 294 -11.36 -17.29 0.28
C VAL A 294 -11.34 -18.48 1.26
N PRO A 295 -11.16 -19.72 0.77
CA PRO A 295 -10.89 -20.86 1.63
C PRO A 295 -9.42 -20.83 2.10
N ILE A 296 -9.15 -21.43 3.26
CA ILE A 296 -7.80 -21.54 3.85
C ILE A 296 -7.41 -23.02 3.95
N ALA A 297 -6.17 -23.33 3.58
CA ALA A 297 -5.56 -24.64 3.80
C ALA A 297 -4.30 -24.49 4.64
N VAL A 298 -4.16 -25.35 5.66
CA VAL A 298 -2.95 -25.43 6.48
C VAL A 298 -2.24 -26.76 6.24
N ALA A 299 -0.92 -26.69 6.10
CA ALA A 299 -0.04 -27.83 5.88
C ALA A 299 1.36 -27.56 6.47
N GLY A 300 2.33 -28.41 6.14
CA GLY A 300 3.68 -28.38 6.69
C GLY A 300 3.87 -29.41 7.81
N SER A 301 5.12 -29.66 8.19
CA SER A 301 5.47 -30.67 9.18
C SER A 301 5.04 -30.34 10.60
N GLY A 302 4.75 -29.07 10.87
CA GLY A 302 4.21 -28.61 12.15
C GLY A 302 2.69 -28.49 12.21
N ALA A 303 1.96 -28.76 11.12
CA ALA A 303 0.51 -28.69 11.11
C ALA A 303 -0.10 -29.88 11.87
N VAL A 304 -0.70 -29.58 13.02
CA VAL A 304 -1.37 -30.56 13.90
C VAL A 304 -2.88 -30.56 13.67
N GLU A 305 -3.53 -31.69 13.99
CA GLU A 305 -5.00 -31.79 13.93
C GLU A 305 -5.64 -30.77 14.88
N GLY A 306 -6.67 -30.08 14.40
CA GLY A 306 -7.40 -29.06 15.15
C GLY A 306 -6.88 -27.63 14.97
N LEU A 307 -5.71 -27.45 14.34
CA LEU A 307 -5.17 -26.13 14.00
C LEU A 307 -6.11 -25.36 13.05
N GLU A 308 -6.82 -26.05 12.17
CA GLU A 308 -7.81 -25.47 11.27
C GLU A 308 -8.96 -24.77 12.01
N PHE A 309 -9.38 -25.29 13.18
CA PHE A 309 -10.43 -24.66 13.99
C PHE A 309 -9.91 -23.42 14.71
N LEU A 310 -8.67 -23.50 15.22
CA LEU A 310 -8.01 -22.38 15.89
C LEU A 310 -7.81 -21.20 14.92
N LEU A 311 -7.27 -21.49 13.73
CA LEU A 311 -7.11 -20.51 12.64
C LEU A 311 -8.44 -19.88 12.26
N GLY A 312 -9.48 -20.70 12.02
CA GLY A 312 -10.81 -20.20 11.65
C GLY A 312 -11.37 -19.24 12.71
N GLY A 313 -11.33 -19.63 13.98
CA GLY A 313 -11.84 -18.80 15.07
C GLY A 313 -11.05 -17.51 15.28
N ARG A 314 -9.72 -17.56 15.19
CA ARG A 314 -8.85 -16.41 15.42
C ARG A 314 -8.89 -15.42 14.27
N PHE A 315 -8.84 -15.88 13.04
CA PHE A 315 -8.88 -14.99 11.88
C PHE A 315 -10.26 -14.33 11.71
N ASP A 316 -11.35 -15.04 12.02
CA ASP A 316 -12.69 -14.43 12.09
C ASP A 316 -12.76 -13.33 13.16
N ALA A 317 -12.07 -13.52 14.30
CA ALA A 317 -12.01 -12.53 15.38
C ALA A 317 -11.09 -11.34 15.07
N ALA A 318 -10.04 -11.54 14.27
CA ALA A 318 -9.06 -10.52 13.90
C ALA A 318 -9.64 -9.44 12.96
N GLY A 319 -10.76 -9.70 12.28
CA GLY A 319 -11.43 -8.71 11.44
C GLY A 319 -10.64 -8.36 10.18
N LEU A 320 -10.00 -9.35 9.57
CA LEU A 320 -9.21 -9.21 8.33
C LEU A 320 -10.06 -8.61 7.18
N SER A 321 -9.39 -7.96 6.22
CA SER A 321 -10.04 -7.40 5.01
C SER A 321 -10.63 -8.47 4.08
N LEU A 322 -10.18 -9.71 4.24
CA LEU A 322 -10.63 -10.92 3.55
C LEU A 322 -11.65 -11.71 4.38
N SER A 323 -12.67 -12.26 3.71
CA SER A 323 -13.67 -13.12 4.35
C SER A 323 -13.24 -14.58 4.24
N ILE A 324 -13.39 -15.35 5.32
CA ILE A 324 -12.96 -16.75 5.35
C ILE A 324 -14.14 -17.65 5.04
N ARG A 325 -14.06 -18.43 3.96
CA ARG A 325 -15.11 -19.41 3.60
C ARG A 325 -15.07 -20.65 4.49
N GLY A 326 -13.87 -21.02 4.92
CA GLY A 326 -13.60 -22.18 5.76
C GLY A 326 -12.10 -22.48 5.78
N VAL A 327 -11.67 -23.19 6.83
CA VAL A 327 -10.28 -23.61 7.00
C VAL A 327 -10.24 -25.14 7.00
N ARG A 328 -9.23 -25.73 6.35
CA ARG A 328 -8.99 -27.17 6.36
C ARG A 328 -7.52 -27.49 6.60
N LEU A 329 -7.28 -28.63 7.23
CA LEU A 329 -5.98 -29.28 7.25
C LEU A 329 -5.81 -30.09 5.96
N ALA A 330 -4.62 -30.06 5.36
CA ALA A 330 -4.28 -30.90 4.21
C ALA A 330 -4.34 -32.40 4.55
N ASP A 331 -4.73 -33.25 3.60
CA ASP A 331 -4.87 -34.71 3.82
C ASP A 331 -3.55 -35.37 4.25
N ASP A 332 -2.44 -34.91 3.70
CA ASP A 332 -1.08 -35.23 4.14
C ASP A 332 -0.30 -33.92 4.23
N PRO A 333 -0.27 -33.30 5.43
CA PRO A 333 0.31 -31.99 5.64
C PRO A 333 1.80 -31.91 5.31
N LYS A 334 2.57 -32.97 5.60
CA LYS A 334 4.03 -32.99 5.43
C LYS A 334 4.44 -32.96 3.96
N ALA A 335 3.75 -33.70 3.12
CA ALA A 335 4.06 -33.78 1.69
C ALA A 335 3.32 -32.75 0.83
N SER A 336 2.34 -32.02 1.40
CA SER A 336 1.52 -31.05 0.66
C SER A 336 2.34 -30.00 -0.12
N PRO A 337 3.38 -29.36 0.45
CA PRO A 337 4.17 -28.40 -0.32
C PRO A 337 4.90 -29.04 -1.51
N ALA A 338 5.44 -30.25 -1.36
CA ALA A 338 6.14 -30.93 -2.45
C ALA A 338 5.18 -31.32 -3.59
N ARG A 339 4.00 -31.86 -3.25
CA ARG A 339 2.94 -32.17 -4.24
C ARG A 339 2.44 -30.92 -4.95
N GLY A 340 2.28 -29.84 -4.21
CA GLY A 340 1.88 -28.54 -4.74
C GLY A 340 2.89 -27.97 -5.71
N ALA A 341 4.18 -28.07 -5.38
CA ALA A 341 5.26 -27.69 -6.29
C ALA A 341 5.24 -28.53 -7.56
N LEU A 342 4.98 -29.84 -7.48
CA LEU A 342 4.86 -30.70 -8.66
C LEU A 342 3.65 -30.28 -9.53
N ALA A 343 2.52 -29.95 -8.91
CA ALA A 343 1.34 -29.47 -9.62
C ALA A 343 1.60 -28.11 -10.31
N ALA A 344 2.32 -27.20 -9.64
CA ALA A 344 2.74 -25.93 -10.24
C ALA A 344 3.69 -26.13 -11.43
N ALA A 345 4.63 -27.08 -11.34
CA ALA A 345 5.52 -27.42 -12.45
C ALA A 345 4.76 -28.01 -13.65
N ALA A 346 3.75 -28.84 -13.38
CA ALA A 346 2.89 -29.41 -14.41
C ALA A 346 1.99 -28.35 -15.10
N ASP A 347 1.56 -27.33 -14.36
CA ASP A 347 0.75 -26.21 -14.86
C ASP A 347 1.59 -25.06 -15.45
N GLU A 348 2.91 -25.24 -15.57
CA GLU A 348 3.85 -24.29 -16.20
C GLU A 348 3.91 -22.93 -15.50
N VAL A 349 3.84 -22.93 -14.17
CA VAL A 349 3.96 -21.70 -13.39
C VAL A 349 5.31 -21.02 -13.65
N GLU A 350 5.27 -19.74 -14.00
CA GLU A 350 6.44 -18.89 -14.17
C GLU A 350 6.85 -18.21 -12.84
N PRO A 351 8.12 -17.82 -12.67
CA PRO A 351 8.54 -17.06 -11.50
C PRO A 351 7.79 -15.73 -11.41
N TYR A 352 7.17 -15.46 -10.26
CA TYR A 352 6.47 -14.20 -10.02
C TYR A 352 7.41 -13.14 -9.46
N GLU A 353 7.73 -12.13 -10.25
CA GLU A 353 8.56 -10.97 -9.87
C GLU A 353 7.75 -9.89 -9.11
N ASP A 354 6.45 -9.77 -9.37
CA ASP A 354 5.59 -8.66 -8.90
C ASP A 354 5.02 -8.80 -7.48
N VAL A 355 5.07 -9.99 -6.87
CA VAL A 355 4.77 -10.11 -5.44
C VAL A 355 6.03 -9.64 -4.73
N THR A 356 6.00 -8.44 -4.17
CA THR A 356 7.17 -7.79 -3.53
C THR A 356 7.91 -8.76 -2.61
N TRP A 357 9.05 -9.27 -3.08
CA TRP A 357 9.89 -10.20 -2.33
C TRP A 357 11.01 -9.49 -1.52
N GLY A 358 10.98 -8.14 -1.45
CA GLY A 358 11.76 -7.18 -0.62
C GLY A 358 11.15 -5.78 -0.85
N ASP A 359 11.08 -4.78 0.03
CA ASP A 359 11.83 -4.34 1.22
C ASP A 359 10.90 -4.11 2.44
N ALA A 360 11.43 -4.22 3.67
CA ALA A 360 10.76 -3.71 4.86
C ALA A 360 10.65 -2.16 4.80
N PRO A 361 9.54 -1.55 5.28
CA PRO A 361 9.15 -0.21 4.87
C PRO A 361 9.98 0.89 5.54
N LYS A 362 10.46 1.84 4.74
CA LYS A 362 10.64 3.22 5.20
C LYS A 362 9.44 4.03 4.71
N ASP A 363 8.61 4.44 5.68
CA ASP A 363 7.62 5.52 5.62
C ASP A 363 6.63 5.52 4.42
N GLY A 364 5.36 5.17 4.67
CA GLY A 364 4.27 5.33 3.69
C GLY A 364 3.65 6.74 3.68
N PRO A 365 2.48 6.95 3.03
CA PRO A 365 1.85 6.17 1.96
C PRO A 365 1.45 7.04 0.74
N SER A 366 1.49 6.48 -0.47
CA SER A 366 0.72 7.01 -1.59
C SER A 366 0.17 5.85 -2.42
N GLY A 367 -1.15 5.70 -2.38
CA GLY A 367 -1.87 4.71 -3.15
C GLY A 367 -2.00 5.15 -4.60
N GLU A 368 -1.70 4.22 -5.51
CA GLU A 368 -2.09 4.32 -6.91
C GLU A 368 -2.72 2.99 -7.31
N THR A 369 -4.04 3.01 -7.46
CA THR A 369 -4.82 1.97 -8.11
C THR A 369 -4.50 1.95 -9.60
N SER A 370 -4.02 0.82 -10.11
CA SER A 370 -3.90 0.57 -11.56
C SER A 370 -5.05 -0.30 -12.04
N GLU A 371 -5.97 0.31 -12.79
CA GLU A 371 -7.02 -0.38 -13.53
C GLU A 371 -6.44 -0.99 -14.82
N SER A 372 -6.65 -2.29 -14.99
CA SER A 372 -6.54 -2.96 -16.29
C SER A 372 -7.90 -2.92 -17.00
N GLU A 373 -7.97 -2.39 -18.22
CA GLU A 373 -9.08 -2.69 -19.14
C GLU A 373 -8.62 -2.94 -20.57
N HIS A 374 -9.03 -4.11 -21.07
CA HIS A 374 -8.98 -4.56 -22.45
C HIS A 374 -10.16 -3.99 -23.27
N ALA A 375 -9.94 -3.85 -24.57
CA ALA A 375 -10.75 -3.21 -25.60
C ALA A 375 -12.23 -3.66 -25.82
N ALA A 376 -13.11 -2.63 -25.98
CA ALA A 376 -14.15 -2.36 -27.02
C ALA A 376 -15.31 -3.38 -27.33
N PRO A 377 -16.44 -3.03 -28.04
CA PRO A 377 -16.83 -1.77 -28.73
C PRO A 377 -18.35 -1.33 -28.70
N THR A 378 -18.61 -0.16 -29.30
CA THR A 378 -19.83 0.34 -30.02
C THR A 378 -21.01 1.05 -29.31
N ALA A 379 -21.26 2.29 -29.80
CA ALA A 379 -22.52 2.80 -30.42
C ALA A 379 -23.28 3.99 -29.77
N GLN A 380 -23.51 4.98 -30.64
CA GLN A 380 -24.65 5.89 -30.81
C GLN A 380 -24.53 7.38 -30.42
N ALA A 381 -24.88 8.17 -31.44
CA ALA A 381 -25.00 9.61 -31.54
C ALA A 381 -26.34 10.12 -31.01
N ASP A 382 -26.40 11.42 -30.72
CA ASP A 382 -27.53 12.33 -30.92
C ASP A 382 -27.00 13.76 -30.68
N ASP A 383 -26.68 14.56 -31.71
CA ASP A 383 -27.54 15.55 -32.39
C ASP A 383 -28.50 16.34 -31.49
N ALA A 384 -28.13 17.60 -31.21
CA ALA A 384 -29.07 18.64 -30.80
C ALA A 384 -28.58 20.01 -31.29
N THR A 385 -29.03 20.37 -32.49
CA THR A 385 -29.01 21.73 -33.03
C THR A 385 -30.25 22.48 -32.56
N LEU A 386 -30.11 23.67 -31.94
CA LEU A 386 -31.22 24.63 -31.81
C LEU A 386 -30.75 26.07 -32.03
N SER A 387 -31.58 26.76 -32.81
CA SER A 387 -31.37 28.02 -33.53
C SER A 387 -31.63 29.28 -32.70
N PHE A 388 -30.86 30.33 -32.98
CA PHE A 388 -31.07 31.71 -32.54
C PHE A 388 -32.14 32.42 -33.40
N ASP A 389 -33.07 33.13 -32.75
CA ASP A 389 -33.92 34.15 -33.39
C ASP A 389 -33.76 35.47 -32.61
N ASP A 390 -33.60 36.54 -33.37
CA ASP A 390 -33.04 37.84 -33.00
C ASP A 390 -34.16 38.89 -32.85
N THR A 391 -34.09 39.75 -31.84
CA THR A 391 -34.77 41.06 -31.85
C THR A 391 -34.08 42.04 -30.89
N ALA A 392 -33.20 42.88 -31.44
CA ALA A 392 -32.69 44.11 -30.82
C ALA A 392 -33.76 45.22 -30.79
N PRO A 393 -33.63 46.24 -29.92
CA PRO A 393 -32.94 47.45 -30.40
C PRO A 393 -32.11 48.27 -29.36
N ASP A 394 -31.15 48.99 -29.95
CA ASP A 394 -30.59 50.32 -29.64
C ASP A 394 -29.65 50.60 -28.43
N SER A 395 -28.38 50.73 -28.82
CA SER A 395 -27.45 51.87 -28.62
C SER A 395 -26.45 51.85 -27.46
N ASP A 396 -25.18 51.86 -27.88
CA ASP A 396 -23.96 52.38 -27.24
C ASP A 396 -23.21 51.55 -26.17
N ALA A 397 -23.67 50.35 -25.78
CA ALA A 397 -22.93 49.47 -24.87
C ALA A 397 -22.48 48.11 -25.46
N VAL A 398 -22.73 47.87 -26.76
CA VAL A 398 -22.43 46.58 -27.44
C VAL A 398 -21.06 46.59 -28.13
N GLY A 399 -20.38 47.74 -28.21
CA GLY A 399 -19.00 47.84 -28.68
C GLY A 399 -18.02 47.18 -27.72
N ASP A 400 -18.10 47.53 -26.43
CA ASP A 400 -17.14 47.05 -25.42
C ASP A 400 -17.28 45.55 -25.15
N ALA A 401 -18.49 45.00 -25.07
CA ALA A 401 -18.67 43.56 -24.84
C ALA A 401 -18.29 42.68 -26.05
N ALA A 402 -18.41 43.22 -27.27
CA ALA A 402 -17.94 42.54 -28.48
C ALA A 402 -16.42 42.64 -28.61
N ASP A 403 -15.83 43.77 -28.25
CA ASP A 403 -14.36 43.94 -28.20
C ASP A 403 -13.75 43.08 -27.07
N ASP A 404 -14.36 42.98 -25.89
CA ASP A 404 -13.92 42.11 -24.79
C ASP A 404 -13.98 40.62 -25.18
N ALA A 405 -15.01 40.20 -25.92
CA ALA A 405 -15.12 38.84 -26.43
C ALA A 405 -14.10 38.54 -27.54
N ILE A 406 -13.74 39.56 -28.34
CA ILE A 406 -12.69 39.48 -29.34
C ILE A 406 -11.31 39.39 -28.65
N ASP A 407 -11.06 40.18 -27.61
CA ASP A 407 -9.83 40.14 -26.82
C ASP A 407 -9.68 38.79 -26.09
N THR A 408 -10.77 38.26 -25.51
CA THR A 408 -10.79 36.92 -24.91
C THR A 408 -10.48 35.82 -25.94
N LEU A 409 -10.95 35.97 -27.18
CA LEU A 409 -10.63 35.05 -28.28
C LEU A 409 -9.17 35.16 -28.69
N PHE A 410 -8.59 36.37 -28.70
CA PHE A 410 -7.18 36.58 -28.99
C PHE A 410 -6.27 36.05 -27.88
N ASP A 411 -6.63 36.20 -26.62
CA ASP A 411 -5.91 35.61 -25.49
C ASP A 411 -5.97 34.08 -25.52
N ARG A 412 -7.15 33.51 -25.83
CA ARG A 412 -7.31 32.07 -26.00
C ARG A 412 -6.55 31.53 -27.20
N LEU A 413 -6.47 32.30 -28.29
CA LEU A 413 -5.66 31.95 -29.47
C LEU A 413 -4.17 32.02 -29.16
N ALA A 414 -3.72 33.04 -28.43
CA ALA A 414 -2.34 33.17 -27.99
C ALA A 414 -1.92 32.00 -27.08
N ASN A 415 -2.75 31.65 -26.09
CA ASN A 415 -2.49 30.50 -25.23
C ASN A 415 -2.44 29.18 -26.01
N ARG A 416 -3.25 29.05 -27.07
CA ARG A 416 -3.26 27.86 -27.92
C ARG A 416 -2.07 27.82 -28.88
N ASP A 417 -1.56 28.97 -29.31
CA ASP A 417 -0.31 29.06 -30.07
C ASP A 417 0.91 28.73 -29.19
N ASP A 418 0.89 29.06 -27.90
CA ASP A 418 1.92 28.67 -26.93
C ASP A 418 1.87 27.15 -26.65
N GLU A 419 0.66 26.58 -26.51
CA GLU A 419 0.45 25.13 -26.38
C GLU A 419 0.94 24.36 -27.62
N ILE A 420 0.64 24.85 -28.83
CA ILE A 420 1.12 24.25 -30.09
C ILE A 420 2.65 24.34 -30.19
N GLN A 421 3.27 25.42 -29.70
CA GLN A 421 4.73 25.53 -29.63
C GLN A 421 5.34 24.54 -28.64
N GLY A 422 4.71 24.32 -27.48
CA GLY A 422 5.09 23.30 -26.51
C GLY A 422 5.07 21.90 -27.14
N LEU A 423 3.94 21.53 -27.77
CA LEU A 423 3.80 20.25 -28.46
C LEU A 423 4.80 20.06 -29.60
N THR A 424 5.15 21.14 -30.30
CA THR A 424 6.18 21.08 -31.35
C THR A 424 7.56 20.80 -30.75
N ALA A 425 7.92 21.45 -29.65
CA ALA A 425 9.17 21.20 -28.95
C ALA A 425 9.24 19.79 -28.36
N ASP A 426 8.12 19.25 -27.88
CA ASP A 426 8.04 17.88 -27.38
C ASP A 426 8.18 16.86 -28.52
N LEU A 427 7.62 17.16 -29.69
CA LEU A 427 7.76 16.32 -30.88
C LEU A 427 9.20 16.33 -31.41
N ASP A 428 9.88 17.48 -31.40
CA ASP A 428 11.31 17.58 -31.74
C ASP A 428 12.19 16.76 -30.77
N ARG A 429 11.86 16.76 -29.47
CA ARG A 429 12.56 15.92 -28.48
C ARG A 429 12.29 14.43 -28.69
N LEU A 430 11.05 14.07 -29.01
CA LEU A 430 10.68 12.69 -29.30
C LEU A 430 11.38 12.20 -30.57
N GLU A 431 11.48 13.03 -31.60
CA GLU A 431 12.24 12.73 -32.83
C GLU A 431 13.72 12.47 -32.51
N ALA A 432 14.36 13.32 -31.70
CA ALA A 432 15.73 13.10 -31.26
C ALA A 432 15.91 11.82 -30.42
N THR A 433 14.91 11.48 -29.60
CA THR A 433 14.92 10.25 -28.81
C THR A 433 14.80 9.03 -29.71
N VAL A 434 13.90 9.07 -30.70
CA VAL A 434 13.74 8.01 -31.70
C VAL A 434 14.99 7.86 -32.56
N GLU A 435 15.67 8.95 -32.91
CA GLU A 435 16.96 8.90 -33.63
C GLU A 435 18.03 8.24 -32.76
N THR A 436 18.12 8.59 -31.47
CA THR A 436 19.07 7.97 -30.53
C THR A 436 18.78 6.48 -30.29
N VAL A 437 17.51 6.09 -30.18
CA VAL A 437 17.11 4.68 -30.09
C VAL A 437 17.40 3.97 -31.41
N GLY A 438 17.15 4.63 -32.54
CA GLY A 438 17.48 4.14 -33.88
C GLY A 438 18.98 3.86 -34.03
N ASP A 439 19.84 4.77 -33.58
CA ASP A 439 21.29 4.60 -33.60
C ASP A 439 21.74 3.46 -32.68
N ARG A 440 21.20 3.38 -31.45
CA ARG A 440 21.45 2.24 -30.53
C ARG A 440 20.97 0.89 -31.06
N THR A 441 19.91 0.87 -31.87
CA THR A 441 19.38 -0.36 -32.46
C THR A 441 20.08 -0.70 -33.79
N ALA A 442 20.78 0.27 -34.40
CA ALA A 442 21.49 0.12 -35.66
C ALA A 442 22.98 -0.25 -35.49
N ASP A 443 23.49 -0.33 -34.26
CA ASP A 443 24.80 -0.91 -33.95
C ASP A 443 24.78 -2.44 -34.17
N ALA A 444 24.66 -2.85 -35.44
CA ALA A 444 24.78 -4.23 -35.91
C ALA A 444 26.15 -4.86 -35.59
N THR A 445 27.11 -4.04 -35.15
CA THR A 445 28.45 -4.49 -34.75
C THR A 445 28.39 -5.32 -33.47
N ASP A 446 27.48 -5.02 -32.56
CA ASP A 446 27.32 -5.79 -31.32
C ASP A 446 26.62 -7.12 -31.57
N LEU A 447 25.65 -7.16 -32.49
CA LEU A 447 24.98 -8.41 -32.88
C LEU A 447 25.91 -9.33 -33.69
N ASP A 448 26.70 -8.79 -34.63
CA ASP A 448 27.71 -9.55 -35.37
C ASP A 448 28.82 -10.07 -34.42
N ALA A 449 29.18 -9.30 -33.38
CA ALA A 449 30.12 -9.72 -32.35
C ALA A 449 29.55 -10.87 -31.50
N VAL A 450 28.28 -10.77 -31.08
CA VAL A 450 27.59 -11.83 -30.34
C VAL A 450 27.41 -13.08 -31.21
N GLU A 451 27.10 -12.95 -32.50
CA GLU A 451 27.02 -14.09 -33.43
C GLU A 451 28.39 -14.78 -33.58
N THR A 452 29.46 -13.99 -33.69
CA THR A 452 30.83 -14.52 -33.76
C THR A 452 31.24 -15.22 -32.46
N GLU A 453 30.86 -14.67 -31.30
CA GLU A 453 31.11 -15.31 -30.01
C GLU A 453 30.29 -16.58 -29.83
N LEU A 454 29.03 -16.61 -30.27
CA LEU A 454 28.21 -17.84 -30.26
C LEU A 454 28.81 -18.93 -31.14
N GLU A 455 29.38 -18.58 -32.30
CA GLU A 455 30.07 -19.54 -33.16
C GLU A 455 31.34 -20.11 -32.47
N ARG A 456 32.11 -19.27 -31.77
CA ARG A 456 33.27 -19.71 -30.97
C ARG A 456 32.86 -20.58 -29.78
N VAL A 457 31.77 -20.24 -29.11
CA VAL A 457 31.25 -21.03 -27.98
C VAL A 457 30.79 -22.39 -28.48
N ARG A 458 30.12 -22.48 -29.64
CA ARG A 458 29.77 -23.76 -30.28
C ARG A 458 31.00 -24.61 -30.61
N GLU A 459 32.01 -24.04 -31.27
CA GLU A 459 33.26 -24.76 -31.54
C GLU A 459 33.93 -25.27 -30.26
N ARG A 460 33.86 -24.50 -29.16
CA ARG A 460 34.43 -24.91 -27.88
C ARG A 460 33.60 -26.00 -27.18
N ILE A 461 32.29 -26.02 -27.36
CA ILE A 461 31.42 -27.10 -26.86
C ILE A 461 31.74 -28.39 -27.62
N ASP A 462 31.84 -28.34 -28.95
CA ASP A 462 32.18 -29.50 -29.77
C ASP A 462 33.56 -30.09 -29.38
N ASP A 463 34.56 -29.23 -29.13
CA ASP A 463 35.88 -29.66 -28.62
C ASP A 463 35.78 -30.27 -27.21
N LEU A 464 34.96 -29.69 -26.34
CA LEU A 464 34.76 -30.20 -24.98
C LEU A 464 34.09 -31.58 -24.99
N GLU A 465 33.11 -31.79 -25.87
CA GLU A 465 32.44 -33.07 -26.07
C GLU A 465 33.43 -34.13 -26.57
N ALA A 466 34.24 -33.81 -27.58
CA ALA A 466 35.27 -34.73 -28.08
C ALA A 466 36.26 -35.14 -26.97
N ARG A 467 36.67 -34.19 -26.13
CA ARG A 467 37.54 -34.47 -24.98
C ARG A 467 36.88 -35.29 -23.88
N VAL A 468 35.57 -35.14 -23.67
CA VAL A 468 34.82 -35.95 -22.71
C VAL A 468 34.72 -37.39 -23.19
N ASP A 469 34.51 -37.62 -24.48
CA ASP A 469 34.46 -38.96 -25.05
C ASP A 469 35.82 -39.66 -25.05
N GLU A 470 36.90 -38.91 -25.30
CA GLU A 470 38.27 -39.41 -25.14
C GLU A 470 38.55 -39.79 -23.67
N CYS A 471 38.18 -38.91 -22.72
CA CYS A 471 38.37 -39.19 -21.30
C CYS A 471 37.52 -40.37 -20.78
N ARG A 472 36.36 -40.63 -21.38
CA ARG A 472 35.55 -41.83 -21.08
C ARG A 472 36.23 -43.08 -21.59
N THR A 473 36.74 -43.06 -22.82
CA THR A 473 37.50 -44.16 -23.41
C THR A 473 38.72 -44.49 -22.54
N ASP A 474 39.47 -43.47 -22.12
CA ASP A 474 40.61 -43.65 -21.20
C ASP A 474 40.20 -44.28 -19.86
N LEU A 475 39.02 -43.96 -19.35
CA LEU A 475 38.54 -44.46 -18.06
C LEU A 475 38.09 -45.92 -18.16
N ASP A 476 37.46 -46.30 -19.27
CA ASP A 476 37.12 -47.69 -19.57
C ASP A 476 38.39 -48.54 -19.76
N ASP A 477 39.38 -48.04 -20.51
CA ASP A 477 40.67 -48.71 -20.68
C ASP A 477 41.42 -48.86 -19.34
N ASN A 478 41.40 -47.82 -18.49
CA ASN A 478 42.00 -47.90 -17.16
C ASN A 478 41.26 -48.89 -16.24
N ARG A 479 39.95 -49.02 -16.41
CA ARG A 479 39.15 -49.98 -15.66
C ARG A 479 39.49 -51.42 -16.07
N GLU A 480 39.61 -51.68 -17.36
CA GLU A 480 40.04 -52.99 -17.88
C GLU A 480 41.46 -53.33 -17.40
N ARG A 481 42.39 -52.37 -17.44
CA ARG A 481 43.73 -52.55 -16.87
C ARG A 481 43.73 -52.80 -15.36
N ALA A 482 42.82 -52.17 -14.61
CA ALA A 482 42.70 -52.40 -13.17
C ALA A 482 42.15 -53.80 -12.86
N ASP A 483 41.16 -54.27 -13.62
CA ASP A 483 40.62 -55.62 -13.52
C ASP A 483 41.70 -56.67 -13.88
N ASP A 484 42.47 -56.45 -14.94
CA ASP A 484 43.62 -57.30 -15.32
C ASP A 484 44.72 -57.30 -14.24
N LEU A 485 44.99 -56.15 -13.62
CA LEU A 485 45.97 -56.04 -12.54
C LEU A 485 45.49 -56.75 -11.26
N GLU A 486 44.19 -56.72 -10.97
CA GLU A 486 43.57 -57.45 -9.88
C GLU A 486 43.67 -58.97 -10.10
N GLU A 487 43.37 -59.46 -11.32
CA GLU A 487 43.57 -60.87 -11.69
C GLU A 487 45.04 -61.27 -11.55
N THR A 488 45.97 -60.42 -12.01
CA THR A 488 47.40 -60.67 -11.88
C THR A 488 47.85 -60.68 -10.42
N LEU A 489 47.32 -59.80 -9.56
CA LEU A 489 47.56 -59.82 -8.11
C LEU A 489 46.98 -61.06 -7.43
N GLU A 490 45.85 -61.59 -7.90
CA GLU A 490 45.27 -62.83 -7.38
C GLU A 490 46.15 -64.06 -7.73
N THR A 491 46.89 -64.01 -8.86
CA THR A 491 47.92 -65.02 -9.18
C THR A 491 49.16 -64.98 -8.28
N THR A 492 49.27 -64.06 -7.31
CA THR A 492 50.31 -64.07 -6.25
C THR A 492 50.26 -65.35 -5.39
N THR A 493 49.15 -66.09 -5.40
CA THR A 493 49.07 -67.46 -4.87
C THR A 493 50.07 -68.45 -5.52
N THR A 494 50.57 -68.13 -6.72
CA THR A 494 51.64 -68.89 -7.37
C THR A 494 53.02 -68.62 -6.77
N LEU A 495 53.25 -67.46 -6.13
CA LEU A 495 54.53 -67.13 -5.51
C LEU A 495 54.72 -67.91 -4.20
N ASP A 496 53.66 -68.09 -3.41
CA ASP A 496 53.65 -69.02 -2.26
C ASP A 496 53.88 -70.48 -2.70
N ALA A 497 53.34 -70.87 -3.85
CA ALA A 497 53.57 -72.19 -4.43
C ALA A 497 55.00 -72.36 -4.96
N VAL A 498 55.61 -71.30 -5.52
CA VAL A 498 57.01 -71.26 -5.97
C VAL A 498 57.97 -71.26 -4.77
N GLU A 499 57.66 -70.57 -3.68
CA GLU A 499 58.44 -70.62 -2.43
C GLU A 499 58.39 -72.03 -1.83
N THR A 500 57.20 -72.63 -1.72
CA THR A 500 57.04 -74.03 -1.28
C THR A 500 57.81 -74.99 -2.16
N ARG A 501 57.77 -74.81 -3.48
CA ARG A 501 58.48 -75.67 -4.44
C ARG A 501 59.99 -75.48 -4.39
N THR A 502 60.46 -74.27 -4.08
CA THR A 502 61.89 -73.97 -3.87
C THR A 502 62.42 -74.65 -2.61
N ASP A 503 61.63 -74.65 -1.53
CA ASP A 503 61.95 -75.37 -0.29
C ASP A 503 61.97 -76.90 -0.52
N ASP A 504 61.01 -77.43 -1.27
CA ASP A 504 60.96 -78.85 -1.65
C ASP A 504 62.17 -79.24 -2.53
N ILE A 505 62.54 -78.42 -3.51
CA ILE A 505 63.71 -78.65 -4.38
C ILE A 505 65.02 -78.56 -3.58
N ALA A 506 65.13 -77.63 -2.62
CA ALA A 506 66.29 -77.54 -1.74
C ALA A 506 66.43 -78.80 -0.87
N ALA A 507 65.32 -79.30 -0.32
CA ALA A 507 65.30 -80.54 0.45
C ALA A 507 65.64 -81.78 -0.39
N ASP A 508 65.14 -81.85 -1.63
CA ASP A 508 65.46 -82.91 -2.58
C ASP A 508 66.93 -82.86 -3.03
N THR A 509 67.50 -81.66 -3.19
CA THR A 509 68.92 -81.46 -3.52
C THR A 509 69.84 -81.96 -2.40
N ASP A 510 69.54 -81.64 -1.15
CA ASP A 510 70.28 -82.14 0.02
C ASP A 510 70.19 -83.67 0.14
N ARG A 511 68.99 -84.22 -0.10
CA ARG A 511 68.75 -85.66 -0.10
C ARG A 511 69.50 -86.38 -1.23
N LEU A 512 69.52 -85.79 -2.43
CA LEU A 512 70.28 -86.30 -3.58
C LEU A 512 71.78 -86.24 -3.32
N ALA A 513 72.30 -85.19 -2.68
CA ALA A 513 73.71 -85.11 -2.29
C ALA A 513 74.12 -86.21 -1.29
N ASP A 514 73.24 -86.51 -0.32
CA ASP A 514 73.43 -87.61 0.62
C ASP A 514 73.35 -88.98 -0.06
N GLU A 515 72.39 -89.19 -0.97
CA GLU A 515 72.27 -90.43 -1.74
C GLU A 515 73.45 -90.62 -2.70
N PHE A 516 73.95 -89.56 -3.34
CA PHE A 516 75.12 -89.61 -4.21
C PHE A 516 76.38 -90.01 -3.44
N THR A 517 76.54 -89.49 -2.22
CA THR A 517 77.61 -89.87 -1.29
C THR A 517 77.49 -91.34 -0.89
N ALA A 518 76.28 -91.80 -0.57
CA ALA A 518 75.99 -93.20 -0.24
C ALA A 518 76.06 -94.16 -1.45
N LEU A 519 75.90 -93.66 -2.67
CA LEU A 519 76.03 -94.42 -3.92
C LEU A 519 77.52 -94.55 -4.32
N ALA A 520 78.30 -93.48 -4.13
CA ALA A 520 79.74 -93.46 -4.35
C ALA A 520 80.48 -94.47 -3.45
N ASP A 521 80.00 -94.67 -2.22
CA ASP A 521 80.56 -95.65 -1.28
C ASP A 521 80.16 -97.11 -1.56
N ARG A 522 79.18 -97.36 -2.44
CA ARG A 522 78.58 -98.70 -2.65
C ARG A 522 78.89 -99.39 -3.97
N CYS A 523 79.67 -98.80 -4.87
CA CYS A 523 79.93 -99.44 -6.17
C CYS A 523 81.26 -100.21 -6.16
N PRO A 524 81.19 -101.55 -6.18
CA PRO A 524 81.38 -102.21 -7.47
C PRO A 524 80.18 -103.08 -7.89
N GLU A 525 79.83 -102.95 -9.17
CA GLU A 525 79.08 -103.88 -10.04
C GLU A 525 77.53 -103.84 -10.05
N GLY A 526 76.96 -103.10 -11.03
CA GLY A 526 76.03 -103.68 -12.03
C GLY A 526 74.50 -103.53 -11.89
N ASP A 527 73.95 -102.50 -12.56
CA ASP A 527 72.89 -102.62 -13.61
C ASP A 527 71.37 -102.47 -13.33
N LEU A 528 70.92 -101.82 -12.26
CA LEU A 528 69.51 -101.39 -12.11
C LEU A 528 69.33 -99.96 -11.56
N ALA A 529 70.16 -99.53 -10.60
CA ALA A 529 70.09 -98.19 -10.02
C ALA A 529 70.44 -97.07 -11.01
N THR A 530 71.37 -97.32 -11.94
CA THR A 530 71.82 -96.33 -12.93
C THR A 530 70.73 -95.99 -13.96
N ARG A 531 69.83 -96.94 -14.28
CA ARG A 531 68.69 -96.67 -15.17
C ARG A 531 67.64 -95.79 -14.51
N SER A 532 67.40 -96.00 -13.21
CA SER A 532 66.44 -95.18 -12.44
C SER A 532 66.92 -93.74 -12.25
N ALA A 533 68.22 -93.54 -12.05
CA ALA A 533 68.80 -92.20 -11.92
C ALA A 533 68.79 -91.43 -13.25
N VAL A 534 68.99 -92.12 -14.37
CA VAL A 534 68.91 -91.49 -15.71
C VAL A 534 67.47 -91.06 -16.01
N THR A 535 66.46 -91.88 -15.71
CA THR A 535 65.06 -91.47 -15.89
C THR A 535 64.66 -90.31 -14.98
N ALA A 536 65.15 -90.25 -13.74
CA ALA A 536 64.88 -89.11 -12.85
C ALA A 536 65.53 -87.82 -13.37
N LEU A 537 66.76 -87.90 -13.91
CA LEU A 537 67.40 -86.77 -14.56
C LEU A 537 66.67 -86.32 -15.84
N GLU A 538 66.11 -87.26 -16.61
CA GLU A 538 65.31 -86.94 -17.79
C GLU A 538 64.03 -86.19 -17.40
N ASP A 539 63.36 -86.61 -16.34
CA ASP A 539 62.17 -85.93 -15.81
C ASP A 539 62.50 -84.53 -15.24
N GLU A 540 63.62 -84.35 -14.54
CA GLU A 540 64.09 -83.04 -14.08
C GLU A 540 64.44 -82.11 -15.25
N LEU A 541 65.08 -82.63 -16.31
CA LEU A 541 65.46 -81.83 -17.48
C LEU A 541 64.22 -81.40 -18.27
N GLU A 542 63.18 -82.24 -18.31
CA GLU A 542 61.87 -81.88 -18.85
C GLU A 542 61.21 -80.76 -18.01
N SER A 543 61.27 -80.86 -16.68
CA SER A 543 60.77 -79.78 -15.80
C SER A 543 61.52 -78.46 -16.00
N VAL A 544 62.85 -78.49 -16.10
CA VAL A 544 63.67 -77.29 -16.35
C VAL A 544 63.36 -76.68 -17.71
N ARG A 545 63.07 -77.51 -18.72
CA ARG A 545 62.68 -77.03 -20.03
C ARG A 545 61.35 -76.29 -19.99
N THR A 546 60.36 -76.82 -19.29
CA THR A 546 59.08 -76.13 -19.09
C THR A 546 59.26 -74.79 -18.39
N THR A 547 60.08 -74.71 -17.34
CA THR A 547 60.33 -73.43 -16.66
C THR A 547 61.04 -72.40 -17.54
N LEU A 548 61.84 -72.84 -18.51
CA LEU A 548 62.53 -71.93 -19.43
C LEU A 548 61.55 -71.37 -20.46
N GLU A 549 60.60 -72.19 -20.93
CA GLU A 549 59.50 -71.76 -21.80
C GLU A 549 58.60 -70.73 -21.09
N GLU A 550 58.29 -70.94 -19.80
CA GLU A 550 57.53 -69.97 -18.97
C GLU A 550 58.29 -68.64 -18.76
N LEU A 551 59.62 -68.68 -18.68
CA LEU A 551 60.46 -67.48 -18.47
C LEU A 551 60.57 -66.64 -19.76
N GLU A 552 60.60 -67.30 -20.91
CA GLU A 552 60.56 -66.64 -22.23
C GLU A 552 59.21 -65.91 -22.42
N GLU A 553 58.10 -66.54 -21.99
CA GLU A 553 56.77 -65.91 -22.00
C GLU A 553 56.69 -64.70 -21.03
N LEU A 554 57.39 -64.75 -19.90
CA LEU A 554 57.44 -63.63 -18.96
C LEU A 554 58.27 -62.45 -19.50
N GLU A 555 59.35 -62.72 -20.23
CA GLU A 555 60.15 -61.69 -20.91
C GLU A 555 59.29 -60.93 -21.94
N ASP A 556 58.52 -61.64 -22.77
CA ASP A 556 57.60 -61.02 -23.73
C ASP A 556 56.52 -60.14 -23.04
N ARG A 557 56.03 -60.56 -21.86
CA ARG A 557 55.08 -59.77 -21.07
C ARG A 557 55.71 -58.49 -20.52
N VAL A 558 56.97 -58.52 -20.10
CA VAL A 558 57.68 -57.34 -19.59
C VAL A 558 57.93 -56.33 -20.71
N ASP A 559 58.37 -56.79 -21.89
CA ASP A 559 58.59 -55.92 -23.05
C ASP A 559 57.28 -55.21 -23.46
N THR A 560 56.15 -55.92 -23.39
CA THR A 560 54.83 -55.33 -23.65
C THR A 560 54.48 -54.26 -22.63
N ALA A 561 54.68 -54.52 -21.33
CA ALA A 561 54.39 -53.57 -20.27
C ALA A 561 55.28 -52.30 -20.34
N GLU A 562 56.55 -52.43 -20.75
CA GLU A 562 57.42 -51.27 -20.97
C GLU A 562 56.91 -50.38 -22.10
N ALA A 563 56.48 -50.97 -23.22
CA ALA A 563 55.92 -50.21 -24.35
C ALA A 563 54.61 -49.49 -23.99
N ASP A 564 53.76 -50.15 -23.19
CA ASP A 564 52.52 -49.54 -22.69
C ASP A 564 52.81 -48.35 -21.77
N SER A 565 53.86 -48.45 -20.91
CA SER A 565 54.25 -47.36 -20.02
C SER A 565 54.76 -46.14 -20.80
N GLU A 566 55.58 -46.33 -21.83
CA GLU A 566 56.07 -45.21 -22.67
C GLU A 566 54.91 -44.50 -23.39
N THR A 567 53.89 -45.25 -23.79
CA THR A 567 52.70 -44.70 -24.44
C THR A 567 51.87 -43.89 -23.45
N ALA A 568 51.68 -44.39 -22.23
CA ALA A 568 50.97 -43.68 -21.17
C ALA A 568 51.68 -42.37 -20.78
N ASP A 569 53.02 -42.38 -20.66
CA ASP A 569 53.79 -41.18 -20.33
C ASP A 569 53.61 -40.09 -21.39
N ALA A 570 53.64 -40.46 -22.68
CA ALA A 570 53.40 -39.52 -23.77
C ALA A 570 51.98 -38.91 -23.71
N ALA A 571 50.96 -39.74 -23.46
CA ALA A 571 49.58 -39.29 -23.32
C ALA A 571 49.40 -38.33 -22.12
N PHE A 572 50.06 -38.59 -20.99
CA PHE A 572 50.05 -37.68 -19.85
C PHE A 572 50.67 -36.33 -20.19
N GLU A 573 51.79 -36.33 -20.92
CA GLU A 573 52.50 -35.10 -21.28
C GLU A 573 51.67 -34.23 -22.23
N ASP A 574 50.98 -34.84 -23.19
CA ASP A 574 50.02 -34.15 -24.06
C ASP A 574 48.82 -33.60 -23.26
N ARG A 575 48.30 -34.37 -22.29
CA ARG A 575 47.21 -33.92 -21.41
C ARG A 575 47.63 -32.75 -20.51
N PHE A 576 48.87 -32.74 -20.01
CA PHE A 576 49.41 -31.62 -19.23
C PHE A 576 49.59 -30.36 -20.09
N ALA A 577 50.01 -30.49 -21.35
CA ALA A 577 50.07 -29.38 -22.28
C ALA A 577 48.68 -28.79 -22.54
N ALA A 578 47.68 -29.64 -22.83
CA ALA A 578 46.30 -29.22 -23.03
C ALA A 578 45.67 -28.59 -21.78
N LEU A 579 46.04 -29.05 -20.58
CA LEU A 579 45.59 -28.45 -19.32
C LEU A 579 46.21 -27.05 -19.12
N THR A 580 47.47 -26.88 -19.50
CA THR A 580 48.18 -25.60 -19.43
C THR A 580 47.53 -24.58 -20.36
N ASP A 581 47.27 -24.94 -21.62
CA ASP A 581 46.60 -24.05 -22.57
C ASP A 581 45.19 -23.65 -22.09
N ARG A 582 44.49 -24.58 -21.42
CA ARG A 582 43.16 -24.32 -20.86
C ARG A 582 43.21 -23.40 -19.64
N LEU A 583 44.27 -23.46 -18.83
CA LEU A 583 44.50 -22.51 -17.73
C LEU A 583 44.79 -21.10 -18.26
N ASP A 584 45.63 -20.97 -19.29
CA ASP A 584 45.92 -19.67 -19.92
C ASP A 584 44.63 -19.02 -20.48
N ALA A 585 43.76 -19.81 -21.11
CA ALA A 585 42.46 -19.34 -21.60
C ALA A 585 41.49 -18.93 -20.48
N ILE A 586 41.54 -19.61 -19.32
CA ILE A 586 40.76 -19.22 -18.14
C ILE A 586 41.29 -17.89 -17.58
N ASP A 587 42.59 -17.72 -17.50
CA ASP A 587 43.21 -16.47 -17.03
C ASP A 587 42.80 -15.28 -17.90
N GLU A 588 42.80 -15.43 -19.23
CA GLU A 588 42.31 -14.38 -20.14
C GLU A 588 40.82 -14.05 -19.90
N ARG A 589 39.97 -15.06 -19.68
CA ARG A 589 38.54 -14.86 -19.36
C ARG A 589 38.33 -14.16 -18.02
N VAL A 590 39.15 -14.46 -17.01
CA VAL A 590 39.07 -13.82 -15.69
C VAL A 590 39.47 -12.35 -15.81
N ILE A 591 40.45 -12.02 -16.64
CA ILE A 591 40.81 -10.63 -16.94
C ILE A 591 39.65 -9.91 -17.63
N ASP A 592 39.06 -10.48 -18.68
CA ASP A 592 37.90 -9.87 -19.36
C ASP A 592 36.70 -9.68 -18.43
N SER A 593 36.40 -10.68 -17.59
CA SER A 593 35.32 -10.59 -16.60
C SER A 593 35.60 -9.49 -15.57
N SER A 594 36.86 -9.28 -15.18
CA SER A 594 37.25 -8.22 -14.26
C SER A 594 37.05 -6.83 -14.88
N ASP A 595 37.42 -6.65 -16.15
CA ASP A 595 37.23 -5.40 -16.88
C ASP A 595 35.72 -5.08 -17.04
N ARG A 596 34.90 -6.12 -17.31
CA ARG A 596 33.43 -5.98 -17.36
C ARG A 596 32.83 -5.59 -16.00
N LEU A 597 33.31 -6.18 -14.91
CA LEU A 597 32.87 -5.81 -13.56
C LEU A 597 33.24 -4.36 -13.22
N GLU A 598 34.39 -3.87 -13.66
CA GLU A 598 34.78 -2.46 -13.48
C GLU A 598 33.84 -1.51 -14.26
N SER A 599 33.43 -1.90 -15.47
CA SER A 599 32.42 -1.14 -16.24
C SER A 599 31.06 -1.12 -15.55
N VAL A 600 30.58 -2.28 -15.08
CA VAL A 600 29.28 -2.38 -14.39
C VAL A 600 29.29 -1.57 -13.09
N ALA A 601 30.41 -1.58 -12.35
CA ALA A 601 30.56 -0.74 -11.17
C ALA A 601 30.45 0.76 -11.51
N ALA A 602 31.07 1.20 -12.60
CA ALA A 602 30.97 2.60 -13.05
C ALA A 602 29.54 2.98 -13.48
N ASP A 603 28.81 2.06 -14.11
CA ASP A 603 27.41 2.27 -14.47
C ASP A 603 26.51 2.32 -13.22
N ALA A 604 26.77 1.47 -12.22
CA ALA A 604 26.07 1.50 -10.94
C ALA A 604 26.25 2.83 -10.20
N ASP A 605 27.49 3.36 -10.14
CA ASP A 605 27.78 4.68 -9.57
C ASP A 605 27.00 5.80 -10.30
N SER A 606 26.88 5.69 -11.62
CA SER A 606 26.12 6.65 -12.45
C SER A 606 24.61 6.58 -12.16
N VAL A 607 24.06 5.37 -11.99
CA VAL A 607 22.65 5.17 -11.61
C VAL A 607 22.38 5.70 -10.21
N GLU A 608 23.27 5.46 -9.24
CA GLU A 608 23.14 6.00 -7.88
C GLU A 608 23.07 7.53 -7.87
N ALA A 609 23.92 8.18 -8.68
CA ALA A 609 23.90 9.63 -8.85
C ALA A 609 22.58 10.13 -9.47
N ALA A 610 22.04 9.39 -10.45
CA ALA A 610 20.76 9.73 -11.08
C ALA A 610 19.57 9.58 -10.11
N VAL A 611 19.55 8.49 -9.32
CA VAL A 611 18.53 8.26 -8.29
C VAL A 611 18.56 9.36 -7.22
N THR A 612 19.76 9.77 -6.82
CA THR A 612 19.93 10.90 -5.88
C THR A 612 19.34 12.19 -6.46
N GLY A 613 19.58 12.46 -7.76
CA GLY A 613 18.99 13.62 -8.44
C GLY A 613 17.46 13.57 -8.51
N VAL A 614 16.87 12.40 -8.77
CA VAL A 614 15.41 12.23 -8.76
C VAL A 614 14.84 12.44 -7.35
N ALA A 615 15.53 12.00 -6.31
CA ALA A 615 15.11 12.26 -4.93
C ALA A 615 15.10 13.77 -4.62
N ASP A 616 16.13 14.50 -5.04
CA ASP A 616 16.17 15.96 -4.91
C ASP A 616 15.02 16.64 -5.67
N ASP A 617 14.72 16.18 -6.90
CA ASP A 617 13.59 16.70 -7.70
C ASP A 617 12.23 16.43 -7.02
N VAL A 618 12.06 15.27 -6.35
CA VAL A 618 10.84 14.95 -5.59
C VAL A 618 10.67 15.88 -4.40
N ASP A 619 11.73 16.13 -3.62
CA ASP A 619 11.71 17.06 -2.48
C ASP A 619 11.32 18.49 -2.92
N ASP A 620 11.81 18.92 -4.09
CA ASP A 620 11.45 20.20 -4.69
C ASP A 620 9.96 20.23 -5.07
N ILE A 621 9.43 19.17 -5.70
CA ILE A 621 8.00 19.05 -6.06
C ILE A 621 7.11 19.05 -4.81
N GLU A 622 7.49 18.37 -3.73
CA GLU A 622 6.74 18.37 -2.47
C GLU A 622 6.65 19.79 -1.88
N SER A 623 7.74 20.55 -1.96
CA SER A 623 7.79 21.94 -1.51
C SER A 623 6.90 22.86 -2.36
N GLU A 624 6.86 22.66 -3.67
CA GLU A 624 5.94 23.36 -4.57
C GLU A 624 4.48 23.00 -4.26
N LEU A 625 4.17 21.71 -4.06
CA LEU A 625 2.83 21.23 -3.70
C LEU A 625 2.35 21.83 -2.37
N ALA A 626 3.22 21.89 -1.36
CA ALA A 626 2.90 22.52 -0.08
C ALA A 626 2.52 24.00 -0.24
N THR A 627 3.18 24.70 -1.17
CA THR A 627 2.85 26.10 -1.50
C THR A 627 1.48 26.19 -2.18
N VAL A 628 1.20 25.33 -3.16
CA VAL A 628 -0.10 25.27 -3.84
C VAL A 628 -1.23 24.98 -2.85
N VAL A 629 -1.04 24.05 -1.92
CA VAL A 629 -2.03 23.74 -0.87
C VAL A 629 -2.32 24.96 0.01
N ALA A 630 -1.28 25.72 0.37
CA ALA A 630 -1.46 26.95 1.14
C ALA A 630 -2.23 28.03 0.36
N ASP A 631 -1.95 28.18 -0.93
CA ASP A 631 -2.66 29.12 -1.80
C ASP A 631 -4.13 28.73 -1.96
N VAL A 632 -4.45 27.44 -2.11
CA VAL A 632 -5.83 26.93 -2.16
C VAL A 632 -6.58 27.20 -0.86
N ALA A 633 -5.93 27.02 0.30
CA ALA A 633 -6.54 27.35 1.59
C ALA A 633 -6.83 28.85 1.73
N SER A 634 -5.91 29.71 1.27
CA SER A 634 -6.14 31.16 1.25
C SER A 634 -7.29 31.54 0.32
N LEU A 635 -7.46 30.83 -0.80
CA LEU A 635 -8.56 31.06 -1.72
C LEU A 635 -9.92 30.68 -1.10
N ASP A 636 -9.96 29.61 -0.29
CA ASP A 636 -11.15 29.21 0.45
C ASP A 636 -11.59 30.27 1.49
N ASP A 637 -10.62 30.86 2.20
CA ASP A 637 -10.85 32.00 3.11
C ASP A 637 -11.39 33.23 2.37
N ASP A 638 -10.83 33.54 1.19
CA ASP A 638 -11.29 34.64 0.33
C ASP A 638 -12.72 34.41 -0.19
N VAL A 639 -13.07 33.17 -0.57
CA VAL A 639 -14.43 32.78 -0.98
C VAL A 639 -15.40 32.94 0.19
N THR A 640 -15.04 32.47 1.38
CA THR A 640 -15.85 32.65 2.60
C THR A 640 -16.11 34.13 2.89
N THR A 641 -15.07 34.96 2.76
CA THR A 641 -15.18 36.42 2.92
C THR A 641 -16.10 37.04 1.86
N LEU A 642 -16.06 36.54 0.63
CA LEU A 642 -16.94 36.99 -0.44
C LEU A 642 -18.40 36.65 -0.16
N ASP A 643 -18.69 35.46 0.35
CA ASP A 643 -20.05 35.03 0.73
C ASP A 643 -20.65 35.89 1.85
N GLU A 644 -19.84 36.25 2.86
CA GLU A 644 -20.27 37.19 3.91
C GLU A 644 -20.63 38.56 3.33
N ARG A 645 -19.83 39.05 2.37
CA ARG A 645 -20.09 40.33 1.69
C ARG A 645 -21.34 40.27 0.82
N ILE A 646 -21.61 39.16 0.15
CA ILE A 646 -22.83 38.94 -0.62
C ILE A 646 -24.04 39.00 0.32
N THR A 647 -23.99 38.28 1.43
CA THR A 647 -25.07 38.28 2.45
C THR A 647 -25.34 39.70 2.97
N ALA A 648 -24.28 40.47 3.27
CA ALA A 648 -24.42 41.86 3.70
C ALA A 648 -25.01 42.79 2.62
N LEU A 649 -24.73 42.50 1.35
CA LEU A 649 -25.30 43.24 0.22
C LEU A 649 -26.80 42.95 0.09
N GLU A 650 -27.20 41.69 0.23
CA GLU A 650 -28.60 41.26 0.23
C GLU A 650 -29.38 41.93 1.39
N ASP A 651 -28.81 41.96 2.59
CA ASP A 651 -29.40 42.69 3.73
C ASP A 651 -29.57 44.19 3.40
N SER A 652 -28.58 44.80 2.74
CA SER A 652 -28.68 46.21 2.32
C SER A 652 -29.75 46.42 1.24
N GLU A 653 -29.96 45.48 0.34
CA GLU A 653 -31.02 45.52 -0.67
C GLU A 653 -32.40 45.47 0.00
N THR A 654 -32.60 44.57 0.96
CA THR A 654 -33.87 44.51 1.72
C THR A 654 -34.14 45.79 2.50
N ALA A 655 -33.11 46.42 3.08
CA ALA A 655 -33.25 47.70 3.76
C ALA A 655 -33.61 48.86 2.80
N LEU A 656 -33.13 48.80 1.55
CA LEU A 656 -33.52 49.76 0.52
C LEU A 656 -34.98 49.58 0.10
N ASP A 657 -35.45 48.34 -0.06
CA ASP A 657 -36.87 48.04 -0.36
C ASP A 657 -37.81 48.56 0.75
N ASP A 658 -37.42 48.38 2.01
CA ASP A 658 -38.15 48.94 3.16
C ASP A 658 -38.18 50.46 3.11
N SER A 659 -37.07 51.09 2.76
CA SER A 659 -36.99 52.56 2.60
C SER A 659 -37.83 53.06 1.43
N GLU A 660 -37.88 52.33 0.31
CA GLU A 660 -38.75 52.65 -0.82
C GLU A 660 -40.22 52.62 -0.37
N THR A 661 -40.62 51.56 0.32
CA THR A 661 -41.98 51.42 0.88
C THR A 661 -42.33 52.58 1.82
N ALA A 662 -41.40 52.99 2.68
CA ALA A 662 -41.59 54.12 3.59
C ALA A 662 -41.72 55.47 2.86
N LEU A 663 -40.93 55.70 1.81
CA LEU A 663 -41.07 56.88 0.95
C LEU A 663 -42.43 56.92 0.26
N ASP A 664 -42.90 55.76 -0.17
CA ASP A 664 -44.19 55.56 -0.80
C ASP A 664 -45.35 55.91 0.16
N GLU A 665 -45.25 55.50 1.43
CA GLU A 665 -46.18 55.91 2.49
C GLU A 665 -46.11 57.42 2.77
N PHE A 666 -44.91 57.97 2.93
CA PHE A 666 -44.72 59.41 3.12
C PHE A 666 -45.29 60.24 1.97
N ASN A 667 -45.17 59.76 0.73
CA ASN A 667 -45.77 60.44 -0.42
C ASN A 667 -47.30 60.41 -0.36
N ARG A 668 -47.92 59.31 0.07
CA ARG A 668 -49.38 59.23 0.33
C ARG A 668 -49.81 60.18 1.45
N GLU A 669 -49.00 60.32 2.49
CA GLU A 669 -49.22 61.32 3.55
C GLU A 669 -49.15 62.75 3.00
N LEU A 670 -48.16 63.06 2.15
CA LEU A 670 -48.04 64.35 1.50
C LEU A 670 -49.21 64.65 0.57
N GLU A 671 -49.70 63.66 -0.19
CA GLU A 671 -50.92 63.80 -0.99
C GLU A 671 -52.13 64.09 -0.11
N THR A 672 -52.25 63.40 1.03
CA THR A 672 -53.33 63.64 2.01
C THR A 672 -53.22 65.03 2.63
N LEU A 673 -52.01 65.46 3.00
CA LEU A 673 -51.76 66.78 3.56
C LEU A 673 -52.00 67.88 2.52
N SER A 674 -51.60 67.67 1.28
CA SER A 674 -51.87 68.56 0.16
C SER A 674 -53.39 68.71 -0.04
N ALA A 675 -54.12 67.60 -0.08
CA ALA A 675 -55.59 67.64 -0.15
C ALA A 675 -56.22 68.34 1.07
N ALA A 676 -55.66 68.14 2.27
CA ALA A 676 -56.10 68.85 3.47
C ALA A 676 -55.85 70.37 3.35
N VAL A 677 -54.68 70.79 2.87
CA VAL A 677 -54.34 72.19 2.59
C VAL A 677 -55.29 72.78 1.55
N GLU A 678 -55.56 72.07 0.45
CA GLU A 678 -56.53 72.49 -0.58
C GLU A 678 -57.97 72.54 -0.07
N SER A 679 -58.34 71.69 0.90
CA SER A 679 -59.66 71.69 1.54
C SER A 679 -59.82 72.76 2.63
N THR A 680 -58.76 73.50 2.96
CA THR A 680 -58.85 74.67 3.83
C THR A 680 -59.77 75.69 3.14
N PRO A 681 -60.83 76.20 3.80
CA PRO A 681 -61.82 77.03 3.14
C PRO A 681 -61.18 78.27 2.49
N ASP A 682 -61.51 78.48 1.22
CA ASP A 682 -61.15 79.62 0.39
C ASP A 682 -61.24 80.99 1.11
N ALA A 683 -60.62 82.00 0.49
CA ALA A 683 -60.65 83.42 0.84
C ALA A 683 -62.02 83.98 1.29
N ALA A 684 -63.13 83.29 0.98
CA ALA A 684 -64.46 83.57 1.52
C ALA A 684 -64.53 83.58 3.06
N THR A 685 -63.82 82.69 3.78
CA THR A 685 -63.82 82.72 5.26
C THR A 685 -62.96 83.84 5.83
N VAL A 686 -61.91 84.23 5.12
CA VAL A 686 -61.09 85.40 5.47
C VAL A 686 -61.87 86.70 5.19
N ASP A 687 -62.63 86.77 4.09
CA ASP A 687 -63.53 87.87 3.78
C ASP A 687 -64.71 87.95 4.77
N ASP A 688 -65.27 86.81 5.21
CA ASP A 688 -66.29 86.77 6.24
C ASP A 688 -65.74 87.28 7.59
N LEU A 689 -64.52 86.85 7.97
CA LEU A 689 -63.85 87.31 9.20
C LEU A 689 -63.42 88.79 9.11
N ALA A 690 -63.03 89.27 7.93
CA ALA A 690 -62.76 90.68 7.66
C ALA A 690 -64.05 91.51 7.74
N ALA A 691 -65.15 91.02 7.19
CA ALA A 691 -66.46 91.67 7.31
C ALA A 691 -66.97 91.66 8.76
N GLU A 692 -66.65 90.64 9.56
CA GLU A 692 -66.93 90.62 10.99
C GLU A 692 -66.05 91.62 11.75
N THR A 693 -64.77 91.73 11.37
CA THR A 693 -63.84 92.75 11.90
C THR A 693 -64.31 94.17 11.59
N ASP A 694 -64.78 94.44 10.36
CA ASP A 694 -65.34 95.73 9.95
C ASP A 694 -66.64 96.06 10.72
N ARG A 695 -67.48 95.06 10.99
CA ARG A 695 -68.67 95.23 11.85
C ARG A 695 -68.26 95.57 13.28
N VAL A 696 -67.31 94.84 13.85
CA VAL A 696 -66.79 95.12 15.20
C VAL A 696 -66.15 96.52 15.26
N ALA A 697 -65.44 96.95 14.22
CA ALA A 697 -64.89 98.31 14.14
C ALA A 697 -65.99 99.38 14.10
N ALA A 698 -67.06 99.15 13.33
CA ALA A 698 -68.22 100.05 13.29
C ALA A 698 -68.94 100.12 14.64
N ASP A 699 -69.07 98.99 15.34
CA ASP A 699 -69.62 98.94 16.70
C ASP A 699 -68.73 99.73 17.68
N ILE A 700 -67.41 99.61 17.57
CA ILE A 700 -66.45 100.39 18.37
C ILE A 700 -66.60 101.90 18.12
N ASP A 701 -66.77 102.33 16.86
CA ASP A 701 -66.99 103.74 16.53
C ASP A 701 -68.33 104.26 17.04
N SER A 702 -69.40 103.46 16.97
CA SER A 702 -70.69 103.80 17.58
C SER A 702 -70.57 103.94 19.09
N VAL A 703 -69.87 103.01 19.76
CA VAL A 703 -69.57 103.12 21.19
C VAL A 703 -68.77 104.38 21.47
N ARG A 704 -67.77 104.72 20.65
CA ARG A 704 -66.98 105.95 20.80
C ARG A 704 -67.83 107.21 20.69
N GLU A 705 -68.77 107.24 19.74
CA GLU A 705 -69.71 108.36 19.58
C GLU A 705 -70.64 108.49 20.79
N THR A 706 -71.15 107.36 21.32
CA THR A 706 -71.93 107.39 22.58
C THR A 706 -71.11 107.89 23.76
N VAL A 707 -69.83 107.52 23.85
CA VAL A 707 -68.92 108.01 24.90
C VAL A 707 -68.69 109.52 24.75
N SER A 708 -68.48 110.04 23.54
CA SER A 708 -68.37 111.49 23.30
C SER A 708 -69.66 112.25 23.60
N ALA A 709 -70.82 111.65 23.33
CA ALA A 709 -72.10 112.23 23.72
C ALA A 709 -72.25 112.30 25.24
N VAL A 710 -71.90 111.23 25.96
CA VAL A 710 -71.89 111.20 27.42
C VAL A 710 -70.89 112.21 28.00
N ASP A 711 -69.72 112.37 27.39
CA ASP A 711 -68.70 113.36 27.80
C ASP A 711 -69.22 114.81 27.62
N SER A 712 -69.97 115.06 26.55
CA SER A 712 -70.64 116.34 26.31
C SER A 712 -71.77 116.58 27.30
N GLU A 713 -72.57 115.54 27.63
CA GLU A 713 -73.59 115.61 28.67
C GLU A 713 -72.95 115.85 30.05
N GLN A 714 -71.80 115.23 30.34
CA GLN A 714 -71.04 115.48 31.57
C GLN A 714 -70.55 116.93 31.62
N THR A 715 -69.98 117.47 30.53
CA THR A 715 -69.55 118.86 30.45
C THR A 715 -70.73 119.82 30.67
N ALA A 716 -71.89 119.53 30.09
CA ALA A 716 -73.10 120.32 30.31
C ALA A 716 -73.62 120.21 31.76
N VAL A 717 -73.44 119.07 32.41
CA VAL A 717 -73.73 118.90 33.84
C VAL A 717 -72.74 119.68 34.71
N GLU A 718 -71.46 119.70 34.34
CA GLU A 718 -70.41 120.48 35.00
C GLU A 718 -70.68 121.99 34.86
N GLU A 719 -71.04 122.47 33.67
CA GLU A 719 -71.41 123.88 33.45
C GLU A 719 -72.69 124.24 34.22
N ARG A 720 -73.67 123.34 34.29
CA ARG A 720 -74.85 123.53 35.15
C ARG A 720 -74.51 123.53 36.64
N LEU A 721 -73.47 122.80 37.06
CA LEU A 721 -72.98 122.83 38.43
C LEU A 721 -72.22 124.13 38.72
N ASP A 722 -71.43 124.65 37.78
CA ASP A 722 -70.77 125.95 37.88
C ASP A 722 -71.81 127.10 37.91
N ASP A 723 -72.82 127.09 37.04
CA ASP A 723 -73.95 128.03 37.08
C ASP A 723 -74.71 127.93 38.42
N LEU A 724 -74.88 126.71 38.95
CA LEU A 724 -75.52 126.49 40.24
C LEU A 724 -74.64 127.04 41.37
N ASP A 725 -73.32 126.90 41.29
CA ASP A 725 -72.35 127.41 42.27
C ASP A 725 -72.27 128.95 42.23
N GLU A 726 -72.35 129.55 41.04
CA GLU A 726 -72.45 131.01 40.85
C GLU A 726 -73.79 131.55 41.36
N THR A 727 -74.90 130.84 41.13
CA THR A 727 -76.22 131.18 41.70
C THR A 727 -76.21 131.05 43.23
N LEU A 728 -75.50 130.05 43.77
CA LEU A 728 -75.31 129.86 45.21
C LEU A 728 -74.44 130.98 45.80
N ALA A 729 -73.40 131.42 45.09
CA ALA A 729 -72.52 132.51 45.49
C ALA A 729 -73.26 133.87 45.48
N ASP A 730 -74.11 134.14 44.49
CA ASP A 730 -74.93 135.35 44.42
C ASP A 730 -76.00 135.38 45.52
N THR A 731 -76.57 134.22 45.88
CA THR A 731 -77.57 134.09 46.95
C THR A 731 -76.97 134.19 48.36
N VAL A 732 -75.64 134.11 48.51
CA VAL A 732 -74.94 134.16 49.82
C VAL A 732 -74.24 135.52 50.06
N SER A 733 -74.62 136.57 49.31
CA SER A 733 -74.20 137.94 49.63
C SER A 733 -74.56 138.30 51.09
N GLN A 734 -73.52 138.54 51.89
CA GLN A 734 -73.55 138.74 53.36
C GLN A 734 -74.35 139.94 53.87
N ASP A 735 -75.06 140.67 53.01
CA ASP A 735 -75.89 141.82 53.40
C ASP A 735 -77.37 141.48 53.63
N GLU A 736 -77.89 140.32 53.17
CA GLU A 736 -79.29 139.92 53.40
C GLU A 736 -79.54 139.09 54.67
N PHE A 737 -78.50 138.50 55.28
CA PHE A 737 -78.63 137.87 56.61
C PHE A 737 -78.77 138.90 57.75
N ALA A 738 -78.41 140.16 57.52
CA ALA A 738 -78.53 141.22 58.53
C ALA A 738 -79.96 141.81 58.62
N ALA A 739 -80.79 141.64 57.59
CA ALA A 739 -82.22 141.98 57.70
C ALA A 739 -83.03 140.90 58.45
N LEU A 740 -82.63 139.62 58.44
CA LEU A 740 -83.40 138.57 59.14
C LEU A 740 -83.21 138.55 60.67
N ARG A 741 -82.27 139.34 61.22
CA ARG A 741 -82.18 139.58 62.68
C ARG A 741 -82.83 140.88 63.12
N SER A 742 -82.82 141.92 62.28
CA SER A 742 -83.41 143.22 62.60
C SER A 742 -84.82 143.40 62.03
N GLU A 743 -85.47 142.30 61.64
CA GLU A 743 -86.92 142.12 61.59
C GLU A 743 -87.31 140.88 62.42
N LEU A 744 -86.73 140.76 63.62
CA LEU A 744 -87.45 140.22 64.77
C LEU A 744 -87.93 141.37 65.68
N GLU A 745 -87.71 142.64 65.31
CA GLU A 745 -87.88 143.74 66.28
C GLU A 745 -88.51 145.04 65.79
N ASP A 746 -89.04 145.22 64.56
CA ASP A 746 -89.79 146.48 64.28
C ASP A 746 -90.93 146.45 63.23
N ARG A 747 -91.45 145.28 62.84
CA ARG A 747 -92.57 145.14 61.88
C ARG A 747 -93.18 143.70 61.87
N GLU A 748 -93.98 143.23 62.83
CA GLU A 748 -94.86 143.89 63.80
C GLU A 748 -95.32 145.31 63.39
N GLU A 749 -95.98 145.43 62.23
CA GLU A 749 -97.06 146.40 61.93
C GLU A 749 -97.20 146.65 60.42
N GLN A 750 -98.24 146.02 59.84
CA GLN A 750 -99.19 146.59 58.84
C GLN A 750 -98.60 147.11 57.51
N ALA A 751 -99.10 146.82 56.31
CA ALA A 751 -100.39 146.33 55.80
C ALA A 751 -100.20 146.10 54.27
N SER A 752 -100.77 145.05 53.64
CA SER A 752 -102.01 145.06 52.82
C SER A 752 -101.92 145.90 51.52
N SER A 753 -102.24 145.43 50.29
CA SER A 753 -103.50 144.91 49.71
C SER A 753 -103.36 144.86 48.16
N PRO A 754 -104.37 144.52 47.32
CA PRO A 754 -105.21 143.32 47.20
C PRO A 754 -105.32 142.77 45.72
N SER A 755 -106.27 141.83 45.50
CA SER A 755 -106.90 141.35 44.22
C SER A 755 -106.25 140.18 43.45
N SER A 756 -106.95 139.29 42.71
CA SER A 756 -108.32 138.71 42.69
C SER A 756 -108.40 137.62 41.58
N LEU A 757 -109.24 136.56 41.75
CA LEU A 757 -109.97 135.68 40.77
C LEU A 757 -109.35 135.30 39.39
N GLY A 758 -109.45 134.10 38.80
CA GLY A 758 -110.20 132.85 38.99
C GLY A 758 -110.51 132.16 37.62
N GLY A 759 -110.64 130.81 37.55
CA GLY A 759 -111.43 130.08 36.52
C GLY A 759 -110.73 129.08 35.55
N PRO A 760 -111.44 128.06 34.98
CA PRO A 760 -111.15 126.61 35.16
C PRO A 760 -111.22 125.67 33.90
N LEU A 761 -111.27 124.32 34.13
CA LEU A 761 -111.57 123.13 33.25
C LEU A 761 -110.39 122.39 32.56
N LEU A 762 -110.44 121.14 32.03
CA LEU A 762 -111.05 119.79 32.26
C LEU A 762 -110.80 118.97 30.94
N ALA A 763 -110.43 117.68 31.03
CA ALA A 763 -110.62 116.55 30.08
C ALA A 763 -109.69 116.21 28.86
N GLY A 764 -109.33 114.91 28.80
CA GLY A 764 -109.11 114.03 27.60
C GLY A 764 -107.65 113.82 27.13
N GLY A 765 -107.08 112.64 26.84
CA GLY A 765 -107.51 111.23 26.76
C GLY A 765 -106.52 110.37 25.93
N GLY A 766 -106.25 109.11 26.35
CA GLY A 766 -105.91 107.94 25.48
C GLY A 766 -104.51 107.83 24.83
N GLY A 767 -103.86 106.68 24.64
CA GLY A 767 -104.18 105.25 24.79
C GLY A 767 -102.88 104.43 25.00
N ALA A 768 -102.91 103.31 25.72
CA ALA A 768 -103.18 101.95 25.24
C ALA A 768 -101.89 101.18 24.86
N GLY A 769 -101.59 100.11 25.62
CA GLY A 769 -100.48 99.17 25.41
C GLY A 769 -100.31 98.22 26.61
N VAL A 770 -101.32 97.40 26.86
CA VAL A 770 -101.41 96.39 27.94
C VAL A 770 -100.86 95.04 27.46
N VAL A 771 -99.89 94.51 28.21
CA VAL A 771 -99.79 93.14 28.79
C VAL A 771 -100.03 91.91 27.88
N ALA A 772 -99.01 91.04 27.83
CA ALA A 772 -99.09 89.59 28.13
C ALA A 772 -97.67 89.00 28.10
N GLY A 773 -97.22 88.11 29.00
CA GLY A 773 -97.88 87.46 30.11
C GLY A 773 -96.94 86.43 30.78
N ALA A 774 -97.30 86.11 32.02
CA ALA A 774 -97.03 84.91 32.85
C ALA A 774 -95.59 84.38 32.97
N LEU A 775 -94.94 84.40 34.14
CA LEU A 775 -95.17 83.62 35.37
C LEU A 775 -95.13 82.08 35.22
N ILE A 776 -94.16 81.52 35.96
CA ILE A 776 -94.21 80.30 36.80
C ILE A 776 -93.58 79.01 36.25
N ALA A 777 -92.72 78.47 37.13
CA ALA A 777 -92.51 77.06 37.48
C ALA A 777 -91.36 76.26 36.85
N LEU A 778 -90.45 75.91 37.77
CA LEU A 778 -90.05 74.56 38.16
C LEU A 778 -89.14 73.75 37.21
N ALA A 779 -87.95 73.51 37.75
CA ALA A 779 -87.12 72.31 37.70
C ALA A 779 -87.51 71.15 36.76
N VAL A 780 -86.51 70.61 36.06
CA VAL A 780 -86.08 69.19 36.03
C VAL A 780 -84.77 69.10 35.19
N PRO A 781 -83.87 68.13 35.46
CA PRO A 781 -82.48 68.15 35.01
C PRO A 781 -82.23 67.23 33.80
N GLY A 782 -81.05 67.40 33.17
CA GLY A 782 -80.33 66.28 32.55
C GLY A 782 -80.09 66.34 31.03
N THR A 783 -78.79 66.30 30.72
CA THR A 783 -78.12 65.68 29.57
C THR A 783 -78.27 66.28 28.17
N GLY A 784 -77.11 66.68 27.62
CA GLY A 784 -76.66 66.17 26.33
C GLY A 784 -76.47 67.19 25.21
N GLY A 785 -75.21 67.53 24.95
CA GLY A 785 -74.68 67.45 23.59
C GLY A 785 -74.39 68.73 22.81
N VAL A 786 -73.10 68.86 22.48
CA VAL A 786 -72.53 69.24 21.15
C VAL A 786 -72.44 70.73 20.77
N GLY A 787 -71.23 71.12 20.34
CA GLY A 787 -70.88 72.31 19.55
C GLY A 787 -69.97 73.29 20.33
N VAL A 788 -68.63 73.30 20.22
CA VAL A 788 -67.77 73.61 19.04
C VAL A 788 -68.17 74.98 18.45
N ALA A 789 -67.37 76.05 18.45
CA ALA A 789 -65.97 76.24 18.07
C ALA A 789 -65.39 77.47 18.85
N ALA A 790 -64.13 77.46 19.33
CA ALA A 790 -62.88 77.87 18.65
C ALA A 790 -62.85 79.38 18.29
N ALA A 791 -61.78 80.16 18.47
CA ALA A 791 -60.36 79.87 18.24
C ALA A 791 -59.48 80.81 19.11
N ALA A 792 -58.35 80.35 19.69
CA ALA A 792 -56.97 80.34 19.16
C ALA A 792 -56.37 81.77 19.03
N VAL A 793 -55.11 82.05 19.41
CA VAL A 793 -53.84 81.43 18.96
C VAL A 793 -52.72 81.73 19.96
N GLY A 794 -51.74 80.83 20.07
CA GLY A 794 -50.42 81.08 20.67
C GLY A 794 -49.49 79.87 20.49
N ALA A 795 -48.69 79.90 19.42
CA ALA A 795 -47.97 78.79 18.81
C ALA A 795 -46.76 78.21 19.59
N ALA A 796 -46.52 76.94 19.29
CA ALA A 796 -45.31 76.12 19.33
C ALA A 796 -43.94 76.82 19.51
N LEU A 797 -43.11 76.24 20.38
CA LEU A 797 -41.68 75.99 20.13
C LEU A 797 -41.14 74.97 21.16
N LEU A 798 -40.22 74.11 20.68
CA LEU A 798 -39.30 73.18 21.37
C LEU A 798 -39.71 71.70 21.51
N ALA A 799 -39.49 70.97 20.41
CA ALA A 799 -38.91 69.64 20.45
C ALA A 799 -37.39 69.76 20.23
N ALA A 800 -36.58 69.30 21.20
CA ALA A 800 -35.21 68.79 21.03
C ALA A 800 -34.62 68.39 22.41
N ALA A 801 -34.80 67.13 22.81
CA ALA A 801 -33.83 66.39 23.62
C ALA A 801 -34.19 64.90 23.71
N VAL A 802 -33.65 64.14 22.75
CA VAL A 802 -32.90 62.88 22.95
C VAL A 802 -33.58 61.73 23.70
N ALA A 803 -33.96 60.72 22.90
CA ALA A 803 -33.53 59.33 22.99
C ALA A 803 -33.13 58.78 24.38
N VAL A 804 -34.06 58.01 24.97
CA VAL A 804 -33.75 56.81 25.75
C VAL A 804 -34.88 55.81 25.45
N THR A 805 -34.51 54.55 25.18
CA THR A 805 -35.35 53.35 24.95
C THR A 805 -36.14 53.35 23.63
N ARG A 806 -35.83 52.52 22.63
CA ARG A 806 -35.42 51.11 22.63
C ARG A 806 -34.51 50.81 21.46
#